data_AF-A0A9Y4K302-F1
#
_entry.id   AF-A0A9Y4K302-F1
#
_cell.length_a   1.000
_cell.length_b   1.000
_cell.length_c   1.000
_cell.angle_alpha   90.00
_cell.angle_beta   90.00
_cell.angle_gamma   90.00
#
_symmetry.space_group_name_H-M   'P 1'
#
loop_
_entity.id
_entity.type
_entity.pdbx_description
1 polymer ?
#
loop_
_entity_poly.entity_id
_entity_poly.type
_entity_poly.pdbx_seq_one_letter_code
_entity_poly.pdbx_strand_id
1 'polypeptide(L)'
;MKAEEHCNESAEKTSKQTAFCKPCKRQWAKCGTDPAKNGPKSFHGGANTSEALTQSQDGCLTASLTSEPRVKDFGQLNPDEKMKMLETTRQAKVLVLTMVYRDGTTQLDPEQKLTLPVCGLLVLMKSDLSCGTPEDSLGPNDSLVYLKLEHTPAWAQQQTHPSPELFTRDMLLQVLTGSQLVVCYKAKDLLRSVLQVYRRELNWKRVAGCHIQDPQVSAWLLDPTDPSSCFQDLLNKHCRRPHTTPALGAQKVSQIISGLCWLYRLNMKLCSQLQSQGLWKLYSDMELNMIPVLAAMESHRIHVDKEALKKTSDLLGTKMKQLEKEAHQAAGQIFLVTSSTQLRTVLFEKLRLHERCENKKLPKTINKQQQSTSEAALLLLQDLHPLPKIILEYRQVHKIKSTFVDGILSCMMCKNYISSTWHQTSAVTGRISAKHPNFQALPRQPLQITKKQYVQGKEEEVVTVHPRAMFIPHEGWTFLAADFCQVELRLLAHLSSDPELLRIFTSPQADVFTMLASQWKGVREDEVTSEDREHAKRIVYSVVYGAGRERLSGILGVSTEQARLFQDSFLQTYRDVQAFIQRTIQQSHKQGYVLSIMGRRRNLPNINSPDWSIRMQAERQAVNFVVQGSAADLCKMAMIRIFNLVSSSSSLSARLIAQLHDELLYEVEDSHLEQFAALVKSTMESLQRIDHLGVHLKVPLKVAVSSGKSWGSMSELNIPLTFPSP
;
A
#
# COMPACT_ATOMS: atom_id res chain seq x y z
N MET A 1 -41.09 39.20 30.29
CA MET A 1 -40.53 39.61 31.60
C MET A 1 -39.01 39.65 31.41
N LYS A 2 -38.45 40.80 30.99
CA LYS A 2 -38.02 41.99 31.76
C LYS A 2 -36.86 41.71 32.75
N ALA A 3 -35.92 42.68 32.75
CA ALA A 3 -34.65 42.82 33.50
C ALA A 3 -33.46 42.09 32.83
N GLU A 4 -32.53 42.71 32.09
CA GLU A 4 -31.88 44.03 32.21
C GLU A 4 -31.22 44.28 33.58
N GLU A 5 -29.89 44.18 33.61
CA GLU A 5 -29.05 45.02 34.46
C GLU A 5 -27.79 45.41 33.67
N HIS A 6 -27.72 46.71 33.39
CA HIS A 6 -26.57 47.43 32.86
C HIS A 6 -25.73 47.93 34.03
N CYS A 7 -24.40 47.90 33.89
CA CYS A 7 -23.55 48.96 34.43
C CYS A 7 -22.40 49.23 33.47
N ASN A 8 -22.39 50.47 32.98
CA ASN A 8 -21.42 51.12 32.12
C ASN A 8 -20.42 51.89 32.99
N GLU A 9 -19.15 51.96 32.58
CA GLU A 9 -18.27 53.15 32.66
C GLU A 9 -17.03 52.89 31.80
N SER A 10 -17.03 53.40 30.55
CA SER A 10 -16.22 54.54 30.07
C SER A 10 -14.70 54.35 30.18
N ALA A 11 -14.01 53.92 29.12
CA ALA A 11 -13.58 54.66 27.92
C ALA A 11 -12.30 55.49 28.12
N GLU A 12 -11.19 55.01 27.53
CA GLU A 12 -10.29 55.90 26.77
C GLU A 12 -9.53 55.15 25.66
N LYS A 13 -9.41 55.85 24.52
CA LYS A 13 -8.88 55.46 23.20
C LYS A 13 -7.34 55.35 23.30
N THR A 14 -6.64 54.50 22.53
CA THR A 14 -6.29 54.76 21.12
C THR A 14 -5.76 53.53 20.36
N SER A 15 -6.04 53.58 19.07
CA SER A 15 -5.67 52.75 17.92
C SER A 15 -4.18 52.41 17.71
N LYS A 16 -3.89 51.22 17.17
CA LYS A 16 -3.55 51.00 15.75
C LYS A 16 -3.28 49.51 15.42
N GLN A 17 -3.61 49.18 14.18
CA GLN A 17 -3.65 47.87 13.52
C GLN A 17 -2.27 47.29 13.19
N THR A 18 -2.14 45.95 13.25
CA THR A 18 -1.29 45.10 12.39
C THR A 18 -1.74 43.64 12.57
N ALA A 19 -2.47 43.04 11.62
CA ALA A 19 -1.98 42.25 10.47
C ALA A 19 -2.12 40.72 10.70
N PHE A 20 -3.29 40.19 10.34
CA PHE A 20 -3.53 38.75 10.13
C PHE A 20 -3.10 38.37 8.70
N CYS A 21 -2.11 37.48 8.57
CA CYS A 21 -1.65 36.97 7.26
C CYS A 21 -2.58 35.86 6.75
N LYS A 22 -3.24 36.13 5.60
CA LYS A 22 -4.02 35.17 4.80
C LYS A 22 -3.09 34.27 3.94
N PRO A 23 -3.50 33.04 3.58
CA PRO A 23 -2.69 32.15 2.75
C PRO A 23 -2.72 32.55 1.27
N CYS A 24 -1.53 32.58 0.64
CA CYS A 24 -1.32 32.94 -0.76
C CYS A 24 -2.01 31.98 -1.74
N LYS A 25 -2.88 32.56 -2.58
CA LYS A 25 -3.38 31.96 -3.82
C LYS A 25 -2.27 32.03 -4.88
N ARG A 26 -1.83 30.88 -5.42
CA ARG A 26 -1.01 30.82 -6.64
C ARG A 26 -1.88 31.18 -7.85
N GLN A 27 -1.60 32.32 -8.48
CA GLN A 27 -2.14 32.68 -9.80
C GLN A 27 -1.29 32.03 -10.89
N TRP A 28 -1.93 31.25 -11.77
CA TRP A 28 -1.36 30.86 -13.05
C TRP A 28 -1.51 32.00 -14.05
N ALA A 29 -0.40 32.56 -14.53
CA ALA A 29 -0.40 33.47 -15.67
C ALA A 29 -0.57 32.66 -16.96
N LYS A 30 -1.64 32.98 -17.69
CA LYS A 30 -1.89 32.57 -19.08
C LYS A 30 -1.16 33.57 -19.99
N CYS A 31 -0.33 33.11 -20.92
CA CYS A 31 0.01 33.87 -22.12
C CYS A 31 -0.77 33.27 -23.30
N GLY A 32 -1.62 34.11 -23.89
CA GLY A 32 -2.39 33.81 -25.08
C GLY A 32 -1.60 34.01 -26.37
N THR A 33 -2.14 33.41 -27.42
CA THR A 33 -1.69 33.38 -28.82
C THR A 33 -2.04 34.66 -29.59
N ASP A 34 -1.25 34.97 -30.65
CA ASP A 34 -1.67 35.32 -32.04
C ASP A 34 -0.55 36.11 -32.80
N PRO A 35 -0.57 36.30 -34.15
CA PRO A 35 0.06 35.37 -35.10
C PRO A 35 0.96 36.03 -36.19
N ALA A 36 1.62 35.16 -36.96
CA ALA A 36 1.97 35.31 -38.40
C ALA A 36 3.24 36.06 -38.89
N LYS A 37 3.95 35.32 -39.78
CA LYS A 37 4.65 35.69 -41.05
C LYS A 37 6.19 35.64 -41.14
N ASN A 38 6.60 34.82 -42.13
CA ASN A 38 7.78 34.85 -43.01
C ASN A 38 9.09 34.17 -42.57
N GLY A 39 9.42 33.05 -43.23
CA GLY A 39 10.79 32.49 -43.31
C GLY A 39 11.58 33.11 -44.48
N PRO A 40 12.54 32.38 -45.10
CA PRO A 40 13.64 31.59 -44.54
C PRO A 40 15.01 32.14 -45.01
N LYS A 41 16.12 31.89 -44.30
CA LYS A 41 17.48 32.02 -44.87
C LYS A 41 18.40 30.92 -44.34
N SER A 42 18.90 30.12 -45.28
CA SER A 42 20.05 29.23 -45.18
C SER A 42 21.36 30.03 -45.18
N PHE A 43 22.39 29.58 -44.45
CA PHE A 43 23.63 29.02 -45.05
C PHE A 43 24.69 28.68 -43.97
N HIS A 44 25.40 27.60 -44.29
CA HIS A 44 26.58 26.92 -43.74
C HIS A 44 27.45 27.53 -42.63
N GLY A 45 27.89 26.63 -41.75
CA GLY A 45 29.15 26.67 -41.01
C GLY A 45 29.33 25.40 -40.19
N GLY A 46 30.06 24.42 -40.71
CA GLY A 46 30.45 23.22 -39.97
C GLY A 46 31.72 23.45 -39.16
N ALA A 47 31.77 22.94 -37.93
CA ALA A 47 32.99 22.44 -37.28
C ALA A 47 32.67 21.81 -35.91
N ASN A 48 33.20 20.60 -35.73
CA ASN A 48 33.71 20.00 -34.49
C ASN A 48 32.74 19.56 -33.38
N THR A 49 32.31 18.31 -33.56
CA THR A 49 32.19 17.31 -32.49
C THR A 49 33.52 17.12 -31.74
N SER A 50 33.74 17.83 -30.64
CA SER A 50 34.60 17.39 -29.52
C SER A 50 34.44 18.34 -28.33
N GLU A 51 33.31 18.31 -27.64
CA GLU A 51 33.20 18.92 -26.31
C GLU A 51 32.02 18.28 -25.55
N ALA A 52 32.17 16.98 -25.33
CA ALA A 52 31.33 16.20 -24.44
C ALA A 52 32.22 15.19 -23.73
N LEU A 53 33.16 15.67 -22.89
CA LEU A 53 33.97 14.86 -21.96
C LEU A 53 34.84 15.77 -21.08
N THR A 54 34.20 16.64 -20.28
CA THR A 54 34.85 17.30 -19.12
C THR A 54 33.76 17.93 -18.25
N GLN A 55 33.00 17.09 -17.53
CA GLN A 55 32.38 17.52 -16.28
C GLN A 55 33.25 17.01 -15.12
N SER A 56 33.54 17.97 -14.25
CA SER A 56 34.61 18.05 -13.26
C SER A 56 34.58 16.98 -12.17
N GLN A 57 35.79 16.60 -11.74
CA GLN A 57 36.12 15.75 -10.59
C GLN A 57 35.84 16.37 -9.20
N ASP A 58 35.17 17.52 -9.11
CA ASP A 58 34.80 18.13 -7.82
C ASP A 58 33.32 17.87 -7.51
N GLY A 59 33.04 16.98 -6.54
CA GLY A 59 31.68 16.82 -5.99
C GLY A 59 31.23 15.41 -5.56
N CYS A 60 32.10 14.40 -5.47
CA CYS A 60 31.67 13.07 -5.02
C CYS A 60 31.56 13.02 -3.48
N LEU A 61 30.35 12.95 -2.92
CA LEU A 61 30.11 12.80 -1.47
C LEU A 61 30.96 11.66 -0.87
N THR A 62 31.11 10.55 -1.60
CA THR A 62 31.93 9.42 -1.17
C THR A 62 33.37 9.82 -0.90
N ALA A 63 33.99 10.64 -1.77
CA ALA A 63 35.35 11.12 -1.57
C ALA A 63 35.46 12.04 -0.34
N SER A 64 34.46 12.89 -0.10
CA SER A 64 34.38 13.73 1.10
C SER A 64 34.11 12.92 2.37
N LEU A 65 33.35 11.82 2.30
CA LEU A 65 33.11 10.92 3.43
C LEU A 65 34.37 10.15 3.80
N THR A 66 35.12 9.64 2.81
CA THR A 66 36.34 8.86 3.06
C THR A 66 37.53 9.71 3.49
N SER A 67 37.50 11.04 3.25
CA SER A 67 38.55 11.97 3.69
C SER A 67 38.27 12.64 5.04
N GLU A 68 37.05 12.49 5.59
CA GLU A 68 36.68 13.04 6.90
C GLU A 68 37.28 12.17 8.03
N PRO A 69 38.11 12.74 8.93
CA PRO A 69 38.82 11.96 9.96
C PRO A 69 37.91 11.25 10.96
N ARG A 70 36.66 11.71 11.11
CA ARG A 70 35.64 11.07 11.98
C ARG A 70 35.01 9.82 11.34
N VAL A 71 35.18 9.61 10.03
CA VAL A 71 34.60 8.49 9.28
C VAL A 71 35.70 7.52 8.90
N LYS A 72 35.59 6.26 9.33
CA LYS A 72 36.53 5.21 8.95
C LYS A 72 36.04 4.52 7.69
N ASP A 73 36.78 4.62 6.59
CA ASP A 73 36.54 3.81 5.38
C ASP A 73 36.94 2.37 5.64
N PHE A 74 35.97 1.48 5.77
CA PHE A 74 36.22 0.08 6.09
C PHE A 74 37.05 -0.64 5.03
N GLY A 75 36.99 -0.21 3.77
CA GLY A 75 37.78 -0.80 2.68
C GLY A 75 39.29 -0.62 2.89
N GLN A 76 39.68 0.54 3.41
CA GLN A 76 41.07 0.97 3.56
C GLN A 76 41.74 0.49 4.86
N LEU A 77 40.96 -0.01 5.82
CA LEU A 77 41.49 -0.55 7.08
C LEU A 77 42.32 -1.82 6.85
N ASN A 78 43.39 -1.98 7.64
CA ASN A 78 44.17 -3.22 7.66
C ASN A 78 43.38 -4.36 8.36
N PRO A 79 43.80 -5.65 8.23
CA PRO A 79 43.05 -6.78 8.80
C PRO A 79 42.82 -6.70 10.33
N ASP A 80 43.81 -6.21 11.08
CA ASP A 80 43.70 -6.09 12.55
C ASP A 80 42.72 -4.98 12.95
N GLU A 81 42.76 -3.85 12.25
CA GLU A 81 41.79 -2.76 12.39
C GLU A 81 40.38 -3.21 12.02
N LYS A 82 40.21 -4.01 10.96
CA LYS A 82 38.92 -4.60 10.57
C LYS A 82 38.39 -5.51 11.66
N MET A 83 39.24 -6.37 12.24
CA MET A 83 38.85 -7.24 13.35
C MET A 83 38.45 -6.45 14.59
N LYS A 84 39.22 -5.39 14.93
CA LYS A 84 38.88 -4.46 16.02
C LYS A 84 37.55 -3.74 15.77
N MET A 85 37.26 -3.37 14.53
CA MET A 85 35.98 -2.75 14.17
C MET A 85 34.82 -3.73 14.26
N LEU A 86 34.98 -4.98 13.82
CA LEU A 86 33.97 -6.01 14.04
C LEU A 86 33.68 -6.18 15.54
N GLU A 87 34.72 -6.23 16.38
CA GLU A 87 34.55 -6.34 17.83
C GLU A 87 33.88 -5.09 18.44
N THR A 88 34.25 -3.90 17.97
CA THR A 88 33.61 -2.64 18.38
C THR A 88 32.12 -2.65 18.03
N THR A 89 31.75 -3.12 16.84
CA THR A 89 30.35 -3.30 16.44
C THR A 89 29.63 -4.32 17.33
N ARG A 90 30.31 -5.36 17.84
CA ARG A 90 29.70 -6.35 18.76
C ARG A 90 29.41 -5.72 20.12
N GLN A 91 30.33 -4.90 20.60
CA GLN A 91 30.25 -4.25 21.91
C GLN A 91 29.36 -3.00 21.91
N ALA A 92 29.08 -2.42 20.74
CA ALA A 92 28.17 -1.30 20.60
C ALA A 92 26.79 -1.64 21.18
N LYS A 93 26.17 -0.69 21.88
CA LYS A 93 24.80 -0.86 22.40
C LYS A 93 23.77 -0.57 21.32
N VAL A 94 24.08 0.38 20.43
CA VAL A 94 23.18 0.85 19.37
C VAL A 94 23.95 1.03 18.07
N LEU A 95 23.33 0.63 16.97
CA LEU A 95 23.79 0.84 15.61
C LEU A 95 22.78 1.75 14.89
N VAL A 96 23.24 2.88 14.37
CA VAL A 96 22.40 3.84 13.64
C VAL A 96 22.88 3.93 12.19
N LEU A 97 21.96 3.74 11.24
CA LEU A 97 22.31 3.51 9.85
C LEU A 97 21.62 4.46 8.88
N THR A 98 22.35 4.84 7.83
CA THR A 98 21.79 5.46 6.64
C THR A 98 22.50 4.95 5.39
N MET A 99 21.72 4.64 4.35
CA MET A 99 22.26 4.42 3.01
C MET A 99 22.73 5.73 2.39
N VAL A 100 23.77 5.63 1.58
CA VAL A 100 24.33 6.70 0.75
C VAL A 100 24.10 6.32 -0.72
N TYR A 101 23.64 7.27 -1.52
CA TYR A 101 23.33 7.07 -2.94
C TYR A 101 24.42 7.68 -3.83
N ARG A 102 24.47 7.23 -5.10
CA ARG A 102 25.46 7.73 -6.08
C ARG A 102 25.41 9.23 -6.36
N ASP A 103 24.25 9.85 -6.19
CA ASP A 103 24.08 11.29 -6.40
C ASP A 103 24.55 12.14 -5.21
N GLY A 104 25.10 11.50 -4.17
CA GLY A 104 25.57 12.18 -2.96
C GLY A 104 24.45 12.55 -1.97
N THR A 105 23.28 11.92 -2.09
CA THR A 105 22.20 12.02 -1.09
C THR A 105 22.18 10.82 -0.14
N THR A 106 21.39 10.91 0.91
CA THR A 106 21.18 9.86 1.92
C THR A 106 19.69 9.58 2.15
N GLN A 107 19.38 8.57 2.98
CA GLN A 107 18.00 8.31 3.42
C GLN A 107 17.37 9.48 4.19
N LEU A 108 18.21 10.34 4.77
CA LEU A 108 17.80 11.44 5.62
C LEU A 108 17.46 12.72 4.83
N ASP A 109 17.74 12.74 3.54
CA ASP A 109 17.49 13.90 2.67
C ASP A 109 16.01 14.02 2.24
N PRO A 110 15.50 15.25 2.05
CA PRO A 110 14.09 15.51 1.75
C PRO A 110 13.66 15.12 0.34
N GLU A 111 14.56 15.16 -0.64
CA GLU A 111 14.27 14.77 -2.02
C GLU A 111 14.83 13.37 -2.32
N GLN A 112 13.94 12.38 -2.40
CA GLN A 112 14.25 11.11 -3.01
C GLN A 112 13.34 10.88 -4.21
N LYS A 113 13.79 11.28 -5.39
CA LYS A 113 13.24 10.74 -6.64
C LYS A 113 13.78 9.31 -6.80
N LEU A 114 12.88 8.39 -7.20
CA LEU A 114 13.09 7.04 -7.74
C LEU A 114 14.42 6.32 -7.39
N THR A 115 14.31 5.15 -6.73
CA THR A 115 15.32 4.08 -6.55
C THR A 115 16.70 4.39 -7.14
N LEU A 116 17.46 5.25 -6.46
CA LEU A 116 18.83 5.54 -6.83
C LEU A 116 19.72 4.37 -6.45
N PRO A 117 20.75 4.05 -7.26
CA PRO A 117 21.72 3.03 -6.90
C PRO A 117 22.43 3.43 -5.59
N VAL A 118 22.45 2.50 -4.64
CA VAL A 118 23.13 2.64 -3.36
C VAL A 118 24.63 2.46 -3.58
N CYS A 119 25.43 3.42 -3.10
CA CYS A 119 26.89 3.33 -3.19
C CYS A 119 27.54 2.78 -1.90
N GLY A 120 26.90 3.01 -0.75
CA GLY A 120 27.42 2.53 0.52
C GLY A 120 26.44 2.70 1.68
N LEU A 121 26.90 2.28 2.86
CA LEU A 121 26.17 2.31 4.11
C LEU A 121 27.04 2.98 5.18
N LEU A 122 26.51 3.99 5.84
CA LEU A 122 27.12 4.58 7.03
C LEU A 122 26.55 3.91 8.28
N VAL A 123 27.44 3.50 9.18
CA VAL A 123 27.10 2.84 10.44
C VAL A 123 27.72 3.60 11.59
N LEU A 124 26.87 4.27 12.38
CA LEU A 124 27.25 4.90 13.64
C LEU A 124 27.06 3.90 14.78
N MET A 125 28.15 3.57 15.46
CA MET A 125 28.19 2.70 16.63
C MET A 125 28.20 3.56 17.89
N LYS A 126 27.20 3.37 18.76
CA LYS A 126 27.11 4.09 20.04
C LYS A 126 27.33 3.13 21.20
N SER A 127 28.29 3.48 22.05
CA SER A 127 28.66 2.72 23.26
C SER A 127 28.12 3.36 24.54
N ASP A 128 27.99 4.69 24.54
CA ASP A 128 27.38 5.46 25.62
C ASP A 128 25.97 5.95 25.23
N LEU A 129 25.02 5.74 26.13
CA LEU A 129 23.61 6.13 26.00
C LEU A 129 23.29 7.41 26.81
N SER A 130 24.28 7.97 27.52
CA SER A 130 24.10 9.14 28.36
C SER A 130 23.73 10.38 27.52
N CYS A 131 22.73 11.13 27.98
CA CYS A 131 22.15 12.28 27.28
C CYS A 131 23.03 13.55 27.36
N GLY A 132 24.26 13.45 27.87
CA GLY A 132 25.17 14.57 28.14
C GLY A 132 26.00 15.04 26.93
N THR A 133 25.93 14.33 25.80
CA THR A 133 26.62 14.75 24.57
C THR A 133 25.84 15.87 23.86
N PRO A 134 26.54 16.88 23.29
CA PRO A 134 25.91 17.93 22.50
C PRO A 134 25.02 17.34 21.40
N GLU A 135 23.89 17.99 21.12
CA GLU A 135 22.80 17.40 20.34
C GLU A 135 23.17 16.96 18.92
N ASP A 136 24.24 17.53 18.39
CA ASP A 136 24.67 17.43 17.00
C ASP A 136 26.05 16.74 16.81
N SER A 137 26.66 16.20 17.86
CA SER A 137 28.04 15.67 17.79
C SER A 137 28.15 14.19 18.19
N LEU A 138 29.19 13.53 17.68
CA LEU A 138 29.59 12.19 18.11
C LEU A 138 30.03 12.23 19.58
N GLY A 139 29.66 11.20 20.35
CA GLY A 139 30.21 11.01 21.69
C GLY A 139 31.68 10.61 21.65
N PRO A 140 32.42 10.74 22.77
CA PRO A 140 33.86 10.45 22.83
C PRO A 140 34.20 8.99 22.50
N ASN A 141 33.24 8.07 22.71
CA ASN A 141 33.39 6.63 22.44
C ASN A 141 32.59 6.15 21.23
N ASP A 142 31.97 7.05 20.47
CA ASP A 142 31.21 6.68 19.28
C ASP A 142 32.17 6.46 18.10
N SER A 143 31.86 5.48 17.24
CA SER A 143 32.64 5.19 16.03
C SER A 143 31.73 5.23 14.80
N LEU A 144 32.19 5.86 13.73
CA LEU A 144 31.45 5.95 12.47
C LEU A 144 32.25 5.26 11.36
N VAL A 145 31.61 4.31 10.68
CA VAL A 145 32.21 3.51 9.61
C VAL A 145 31.41 3.67 8.33
N TYR A 146 32.12 3.82 7.21
CA TYR A 146 31.57 3.74 5.86
C TYR A 146 31.85 2.37 5.25
N LEU A 147 30.79 1.68 4.84
CA LEU A 147 30.83 0.40 4.14
C LEU A 147 30.49 0.62 2.66
N LYS A 148 31.45 0.39 1.77
CA LYS A 148 31.21 0.45 0.33
C LYS A 148 30.40 -0.76 -0.12
N LEU A 149 29.29 -0.52 -0.80
CA LEU A 149 28.37 -1.55 -1.30
C LEU A 149 28.42 -1.71 -2.82
N GLU A 150 29.13 -0.83 -3.54
CA GLU A 150 29.31 -0.97 -4.99
C GLU A 150 30.21 -2.16 -5.31
N HIS A 151 29.67 -3.10 -6.07
CA HIS A 151 30.46 -4.16 -6.68
C HIS A 151 31.41 -3.59 -7.71
N THR A 152 32.69 -3.95 -7.59
CA THR A 152 33.67 -3.73 -8.65
C THR A 152 33.24 -4.59 -9.86
N PRO A 153 33.14 -4.03 -11.08
CA PRO A 153 32.74 -4.82 -12.25
C PRO A 153 33.62 -6.06 -12.43
N ALA A 154 33.06 -7.16 -12.94
CA ALA A 154 33.77 -8.44 -13.09
C ALA A 154 35.08 -8.35 -13.89
N TRP A 155 35.20 -7.40 -14.82
CA TRP A 155 36.41 -7.14 -15.59
C TRP A 155 37.53 -6.46 -14.79
N ALA A 156 37.20 -5.81 -13.67
CA ALA A 156 38.15 -5.18 -12.74
C ALA A 156 38.47 -6.07 -11.52
N GLN A 157 37.75 -7.18 -11.34
CA GLN A 157 37.99 -8.16 -10.26
C GLN A 157 39.20 -9.08 -10.53
N GLN A 158 39.79 -9.06 -11.73
CA GLN A 158 40.96 -9.88 -12.07
C GLN A 158 42.28 -9.45 -11.38
N GLN A 159 42.29 -8.35 -10.62
CA GLN A 159 43.50 -7.82 -9.95
C GLN A 159 43.37 -7.61 -8.43
N THR A 160 42.32 -8.11 -7.76
CA THR A 160 42.16 -7.93 -6.30
C THR A 160 41.97 -9.25 -5.56
N HIS A 161 42.77 -9.47 -4.51
CA HIS A 161 42.64 -10.61 -3.59
C HIS A 161 41.24 -10.64 -2.93
N PRO A 162 40.67 -11.82 -2.63
CA PRO A 162 39.29 -12.01 -2.14
C PRO A 162 38.97 -11.48 -0.72
N SER A 163 39.86 -10.72 -0.06
CA SER A 163 39.73 -10.38 1.37
C SER A 163 38.74 -9.23 1.72
N PRO A 164 38.57 -8.13 0.96
CA PRO A 164 37.78 -6.98 1.43
C PRO A 164 36.26 -7.19 1.42
N GLU A 165 35.75 -7.96 0.46
CA GLU A 165 34.33 -8.24 0.29
C GLU A 165 33.79 -9.15 1.43
N LEU A 166 34.61 -10.11 1.88
CA LEU A 166 34.28 -11.01 3.00
C LEU A 166 34.09 -10.24 4.32
N PHE A 167 35.02 -9.33 4.66
CA PHE A 167 34.90 -8.54 5.89
C PHE A 167 33.69 -7.59 5.86
N THR A 168 33.40 -6.97 4.70
CA THR A 168 32.25 -6.07 4.55
C THR A 168 30.94 -6.85 4.74
N ARG A 169 30.88 -8.05 4.17
CA ARG A 169 29.76 -8.97 4.37
C ARG A 169 29.61 -9.39 5.83
N ASP A 170 30.68 -9.77 6.50
CA ASP A 170 30.63 -10.22 7.90
C ASP A 170 30.19 -9.08 8.83
N MET A 171 30.63 -7.85 8.55
CA MET A 171 30.13 -6.64 9.23
C MET A 171 28.63 -6.44 9.00
N LEU A 172 28.16 -6.55 7.75
CA LEU A 172 26.72 -6.41 7.45
C LEU A 172 25.88 -7.51 8.10
N LEU A 173 26.34 -8.76 8.05
CA LEU A 173 25.68 -9.88 8.74
C LEU A 173 25.61 -9.59 10.23
N GLN A 174 26.70 -9.14 10.86
CA GLN A 174 26.72 -8.81 12.26
C GLN A 174 25.76 -7.66 12.62
N VAL A 175 25.67 -6.63 11.78
CA VAL A 175 24.70 -5.53 11.93
C VAL A 175 23.26 -6.04 11.84
N LEU A 176 23.00 -7.01 10.97
CA LEU A 176 21.66 -7.53 10.69
C LEU A 176 21.19 -8.61 11.66
N THR A 177 22.10 -9.47 12.13
CA THR A 177 21.79 -10.61 13.00
C THR A 177 22.23 -10.41 14.44
N GLY A 178 22.86 -9.28 14.75
CA GLY A 178 23.31 -8.94 16.09
C GLY A 178 22.15 -8.66 17.05
N SER A 179 22.42 -8.77 18.36
CA SER A 179 21.45 -8.49 19.42
C SER A 179 21.35 -7.01 19.80
N GLN A 180 22.08 -6.13 19.10
CA GLN A 180 22.09 -4.69 19.37
C GLN A 180 20.78 -4.04 18.90
N LEU A 181 20.48 -2.87 19.46
CA LEU A 181 19.44 -2.01 18.90
C LEU A 181 19.92 -1.44 17.56
N VAL A 182 19.19 -1.71 16.48
CA VAL A 182 19.46 -1.18 15.15
C VAL A 182 18.40 -0.15 14.78
N VAL A 183 18.82 1.06 14.35
CA VAL A 183 17.92 2.15 13.96
C VAL A 183 18.22 2.57 12.51
N CYS A 184 17.21 2.55 11.66
CA CYS A 184 17.32 2.97 10.26
C CYS A 184 16.01 3.58 9.77
N TYR A 185 16.07 4.77 9.18
CA TYR A 185 14.93 5.38 8.50
C TYR A 185 14.67 4.65 7.17
N LYS A 186 13.43 4.21 6.90
CA LYS A 186 13.09 3.35 5.74
C LYS A 186 13.88 2.02 5.74
N ALA A 187 13.82 1.29 6.85
CA ALA A 187 14.57 0.06 7.08
C ALA A 187 14.32 -1.03 6.03
N LYS A 188 13.11 -1.09 5.45
CA LYS A 188 12.77 -2.01 4.35
C LYS A 188 13.67 -1.81 3.13
N ASP A 189 13.97 -0.55 2.79
CA ASP A 189 14.81 -0.22 1.63
C ASP A 189 16.26 -0.65 1.87
N LEU A 190 16.75 -0.57 3.11
CA LEU A 190 18.05 -1.09 3.52
C LEU A 190 18.11 -2.61 3.32
N LEU A 191 17.17 -3.35 3.92
CA LEU A 191 17.13 -4.83 3.80
C LEU A 191 17.01 -5.28 2.35
N ARG A 192 16.15 -4.63 1.55
CA ARG A 192 16.02 -4.91 0.12
C ARG A 192 17.35 -4.69 -0.61
N SER A 193 18.03 -3.58 -0.34
CA SER A 193 19.30 -3.25 -1.00
C SER A 193 20.37 -4.29 -0.64
N VAL A 194 20.47 -4.70 0.62
CA VAL A 194 21.40 -5.77 1.05
C VAL A 194 21.07 -7.11 0.37
N LEU A 195 19.79 -7.51 0.33
CA LEU A 195 19.36 -8.74 -0.35
C LEU A 195 19.66 -8.72 -1.86
N GLN A 196 19.58 -7.56 -2.50
CA GLN A 196 19.88 -7.41 -3.92
C GLN A 196 21.40 -7.45 -4.20
N VAL A 197 22.20 -6.76 -3.38
CA VAL A 197 23.66 -6.70 -3.52
C VAL A 197 24.29 -8.06 -3.23
N TYR A 198 23.85 -8.76 -2.19
CA TYR A 198 24.42 -10.04 -1.75
C TYR A 198 23.57 -11.26 -2.13
N ARG A 199 22.77 -11.18 -3.20
CA ARG A 199 21.82 -12.23 -3.60
C ARG A 199 22.42 -13.63 -3.74
N ARG A 200 23.71 -13.74 -4.08
CA ARG A 200 24.43 -15.02 -4.22
C ARG A 200 24.79 -15.67 -2.87
N GLU A 201 24.95 -14.86 -1.84
CA GLU A 201 25.51 -15.28 -0.53
C GLU A 201 24.50 -15.17 0.61
N LEU A 202 23.51 -14.27 0.48
CA LEU A 202 22.49 -14.00 1.48
C LEU A 202 21.13 -14.50 1.01
N ASN A 203 20.61 -15.51 1.70
CA ASN A 203 19.22 -15.95 1.54
C ASN A 203 18.27 -15.04 2.31
N TRP A 204 17.08 -14.76 1.77
CA TRP A 204 16.02 -14.00 2.42
C TRP A 204 15.66 -14.54 3.82
N LYS A 205 15.81 -15.85 4.06
CA LYS A 205 15.60 -16.44 5.40
C LYS A 205 16.51 -15.85 6.46
N ARG A 206 17.72 -15.40 6.10
CA ARG A 206 18.67 -14.80 7.05
C ARG A 206 18.25 -13.43 7.55
N VAL A 207 17.41 -12.71 6.80
CA VAL A 207 16.91 -11.40 7.26
C VAL A 207 15.64 -11.51 8.09
N ALA A 208 15.11 -12.72 8.29
CA ALA A 208 13.83 -12.89 8.98
C ALA A 208 13.87 -12.51 10.46
N GLY A 209 15.02 -12.72 11.12
CA GLY A 209 15.25 -12.30 12.50
C GLY A 209 15.74 -10.86 12.65
N CYS A 210 15.80 -10.07 11.58
CA CYS A 210 16.28 -8.69 11.66
C CYS A 210 15.24 -7.78 12.31
N HIS A 211 15.59 -7.22 13.47
CA HIS A 211 14.76 -6.23 14.17
C HIS A 211 15.37 -4.83 14.04
N ILE A 212 14.97 -4.11 12.99
CA ILE A 212 15.44 -2.74 12.72
C ILE A 212 14.33 -1.74 13.07
N GLN A 213 14.57 -0.89 14.05
CA GLN A 213 13.64 0.17 14.43
C GLN A 213 13.61 1.26 13.36
N ASP A 214 12.41 1.47 12.81
CA ASP A 214 12.15 2.47 11.77
C ASP A 214 11.30 3.63 12.33
N PRO A 215 11.88 4.84 12.46
CA PRO A 215 11.14 6.04 12.86
C PRO A 215 9.99 6.41 11.93
N GLN A 216 10.06 6.06 10.64
CA GLN A 216 8.97 6.30 9.69
C GLN A 216 7.73 5.48 10.07
N VAL A 217 7.93 4.20 10.38
CA VAL A 217 6.86 3.29 10.79
C VAL A 217 6.31 3.69 12.15
N SER A 218 7.19 4.08 13.07
CA SER A 218 6.81 4.53 14.42
C SER A 218 5.94 5.78 14.39
N ALA A 219 6.34 6.79 13.62
CA ALA A 219 5.59 8.03 13.47
C ALA A 219 4.24 7.82 12.76
N TRP A 220 4.22 7.00 11.71
CA TRP A 220 2.97 6.63 11.03
C TRP A 220 2.01 5.90 11.98
N LEU A 221 2.50 5.02 12.86
CA LEU A 221 1.61 4.33 13.81
C LEU A 221 0.99 5.27 14.84
N LEU A 222 1.70 6.34 15.22
CA LEU A 222 1.19 7.40 16.10
C LEU A 222 0.16 8.31 15.39
N ASP A 223 0.42 8.63 14.12
CA ASP A 223 -0.46 9.45 13.30
C ASP A 223 -0.54 8.94 11.85
N PRO A 224 -1.46 8.00 11.58
CA PRO A 224 -1.52 7.37 10.26
C PRO A 224 -2.12 8.27 9.18
N THR A 225 -2.65 9.44 9.55
CA THR A 225 -3.24 10.42 8.61
C THR A 225 -2.19 11.28 7.91
N ASP A 226 -1.00 11.38 8.52
CA ASP A 226 0.15 12.09 8.01
C ASP A 226 1.29 11.09 7.77
N PRO A 227 1.27 10.36 6.63
CA PRO A 227 2.38 9.51 6.25
C PRO A 227 3.54 10.43 5.87
N SER A 228 4.32 10.86 6.87
CA SER A 228 5.37 11.85 6.69
C SER A 228 6.31 11.45 5.55
N SER A 229 6.53 12.39 4.64
CA SER A 229 7.25 12.15 3.38
C SER A 229 8.75 11.98 3.59
N CYS A 230 9.33 12.72 4.53
CA CYS A 230 10.77 12.74 4.74
C CYS A 230 11.18 12.83 6.22
N PHE A 231 12.45 12.52 6.48
CA PHE A 231 13.05 12.55 7.82
C PHE A 231 12.98 13.94 8.47
N GLN A 232 13.17 15.01 7.69
CA GLN A 232 13.12 16.38 8.20
C GLN A 232 11.74 16.75 8.73
N ASP A 233 10.66 16.31 8.08
CA ASP A 233 9.28 16.55 8.53
C ASP A 233 9.05 15.91 9.91
N LEU A 234 9.57 14.70 10.11
CA LEU A 234 9.50 13.99 11.40
C LEU A 234 10.28 14.71 12.49
N LEU A 235 11.48 15.20 12.19
CA LEU A 235 12.27 15.99 13.15
C LEU A 235 11.56 17.28 13.55
N ASN A 236 10.96 17.98 12.59
CA ASN A 236 10.23 19.22 12.87
C ASN A 236 9.01 18.93 13.77
N LYS A 237 8.24 17.89 13.44
CA LYS A 237 7.02 17.50 14.16
C LYS A 237 7.31 17.03 15.59
N HIS A 238 8.35 16.20 15.78
CA HIS A 238 8.58 15.55 17.07
C HIS A 238 9.72 16.18 17.88
N CYS A 239 10.74 16.78 17.28
CA CYS A 239 11.97 17.20 17.98
C CYS A 239 12.21 18.72 18.05
N ARG A 240 11.35 19.57 17.46
CA ARG A 240 11.49 21.05 17.47
C ARG A 240 12.86 21.57 16.98
N ARG A 241 13.46 20.92 15.97
CA ARG A 241 14.74 21.32 15.40
C ARG A 241 14.55 22.46 14.37
N PRO A 242 15.44 23.48 14.31
CA PRO A 242 15.44 24.47 13.23
C PRO A 242 15.84 23.85 11.88
N HIS A 243 15.35 24.45 10.79
CA HIS A 243 15.66 24.00 9.43
C HIS A 243 17.15 24.09 9.13
N THR A 244 17.74 22.98 8.69
CA THR A 244 19.11 22.94 8.15
C THR A 244 19.10 23.29 6.67
N THR A 245 19.94 24.23 6.24
CA THR A 245 20.15 24.56 4.82
C THR A 245 20.91 23.44 4.11
N PRO A 246 20.60 23.10 2.84
CA PRO A 246 21.39 22.14 2.07
C PRO A 246 22.87 22.56 1.99
N ALA A 247 23.79 21.65 2.31
CA ALA A 247 25.23 21.90 2.22
C ALA A 247 25.94 20.95 1.24
N LEU A 248 27.18 21.27 0.88
CA LEU A 248 28.06 20.49 0.00
C LEU A 248 29.39 20.19 0.70
N GLY A 249 30.15 19.21 0.20
CA GLY A 249 31.49 18.86 0.70
C GLY A 249 31.53 18.51 2.19
N ALA A 250 32.54 19.00 2.93
CA ALA A 250 32.72 18.71 4.36
C ALA A 250 31.53 19.14 5.24
N GLN A 251 30.84 20.22 4.87
CA GLN A 251 29.64 20.67 5.58
C GLN A 251 28.49 19.66 5.44
N LYS A 252 28.35 19.02 4.27
CA LYS A 252 27.37 17.94 4.05
C LYS A 252 27.69 16.72 4.92
N VAL A 253 28.97 16.33 5.02
CA VAL A 253 29.38 15.21 5.89
C VAL A 253 29.04 15.50 7.35
N SER A 254 29.30 16.71 7.83
CA SER A 254 28.91 17.11 9.19
C SER A 254 27.39 17.08 9.40
N GLN A 255 26.60 17.45 8.38
CA GLN A 255 25.13 17.34 8.43
C GLN A 255 24.66 15.90 8.50
N ILE A 256 25.30 14.97 7.77
CA ILE A 256 24.96 13.54 7.82
C ILE A 256 25.27 12.95 9.20
N ILE A 257 26.42 13.29 9.79
CA ILE A 257 26.80 12.85 11.14
C ILE A 257 25.76 13.34 12.17
N SER A 258 25.44 14.64 12.14
CA SER A 258 24.39 15.21 12.99
C SER A 258 23.03 14.53 12.71
N GLY A 259 22.70 14.27 11.45
CA GLY A 259 21.49 13.54 11.04
C GLY A 259 21.38 12.16 11.67
N LEU A 260 22.46 11.39 11.73
CA LEU A 260 22.51 10.08 12.40
C LEU A 260 22.29 10.20 13.92
N CYS A 261 22.91 11.19 14.57
CA CYS A 261 22.66 11.45 16.00
C CYS A 261 21.18 11.79 16.26
N TRP A 262 20.59 12.65 15.42
CA TRP A 262 19.18 13.00 15.51
C TRP A 262 18.24 11.84 15.17
N LEU A 263 18.62 10.95 14.25
CA LEU A 263 17.85 9.77 13.92
C LEU A 263 17.65 8.87 15.14
N TYR A 264 18.72 8.64 15.91
CA TYR A 264 18.63 7.89 17.17
C TYR A 264 17.72 8.58 18.21
N ARG A 265 17.89 9.89 18.42
CA ARG A 265 17.08 10.67 19.37
C ARG A 265 15.60 10.68 19.00
N LEU A 266 15.31 10.91 17.72
CA LEU A 266 13.96 10.84 17.17
C LEU A 266 13.35 9.46 17.44
N ASN A 267 14.09 8.39 17.16
CA ASN A 267 13.64 7.02 17.40
C ASN A 267 13.28 6.81 18.87
N MET A 268 14.16 7.17 19.82
CA MET A 268 13.90 7.04 21.26
C MET A 268 12.63 7.81 21.68
N LYS A 269 12.45 9.03 21.17
CA LYS A 269 11.26 9.84 21.44
C LYS A 269 9.99 9.18 20.92
N LEU A 270 10.02 8.67 19.69
CA LEU A 270 8.87 7.98 19.08
C LEU A 270 8.55 6.68 19.82
N CYS A 271 9.55 5.88 20.21
CA CYS A 271 9.36 4.68 21.01
C CYS A 271 8.69 4.98 22.36
N SER A 272 9.12 6.03 23.05
CA SER A 272 8.48 6.49 24.30
C SER A 272 7.02 6.94 24.07
N GLN A 273 6.74 7.61 22.96
CA GLN A 273 5.37 7.97 22.58
C GLN A 273 4.51 6.73 22.27
N LEU A 274 5.05 5.72 21.58
CA LEU A 274 4.37 4.46 21.32
C LEU A 274 4.03 3.72 22.63
N GLN A 275 4.96 3.70 23.59
CA GLN A 275 4.75 3.09 24.90
C GLN A 275 3.65 3.82 25.69
N SER A 276 3.73 5.15 25.79
CA SER A 276 2.73 5.95 26.52
C SER A 276 1.31 5.88 25.92
N GLN A 277 1.19 5.58 24.63
CA GLN A 277 -0.11 5.40 23.96
C GLN A 277 -0.58 3.94 23.87
N GLY A 278 0.18 2.98 24.43
CA GLY A 278 -0.16 1.54 24.38
C GLY A 278 0.03 0.89 23.01
N LEU A 279 0.76 1.52 22.10
CA LEU A 279 1.02 1.05 20.73
C LEU A 279 2.31 0.22 20.60
N TRP A 280 3.12 0.17 21.66
CA TRP A 280 4.42 -0.51 21.63
C TRP A 280 4.33 -1.98 21.23
N LYS A 281 3.38 -2.72 21.80
CA LYS A 281 3.25 -4.16 21.53
C LYS A 281 2.87 -4.46 20.08
N LEU A 282 1.94 -3.67 19.53
CA LEU A 282 1.60 -3.74 18.11
C LEU A 282 2.81 -3.38 17.23
N TYR A 283 3.58 -2.37 17.61
CA TYR A 283 4.80 -2.00 16.89
C TYR A 283 5.85 -3.12 16.90
N SER A 284 6.19 -3.65 18.08
CA SER A 284 7.22 -4.68 18.23
C SER A 284 6.84 -6.01 17.61
N ASP A 285 5.60 -6.46 17.83
CA ASP A 285 5.18 -7.82 17.51
C ASP A 285 4.71 -7.92 16.05
N MET A 286 4.27 -6.79 15.46
CA MET A 286 3.73 -6.74 14.11
C MET A 286 4.52 -5.82 13.17
N GLU A 287 4.53 -4.52 13.41
CA GLU A 287 5.02 -3.57 12.40
C GLU A 287 6.53 -3.68 12.13
N LEU A 288 7.33 -3.95 13.17
CA LEU A 288 8.76 -4.24 12.98
C LEU A 288 8.98 -5.53 12.20
N ASN A 289 8.25 -6.59 12.55
CA ASN A 289 8.42 -7.90 11.94
C ASN A 289 7.92 -7.95 10.48
N MET A 290 7.08 -7.01 10.06
CA MET A 290 6.68 -6.85 8.67
C MET A 290 7.79 -6.31 7.77
N ILE A 291 8.76 -5.55 8.31
CA ILE A 291 9.84 -4.93 7.53
C ILE A 291 10.64 -5.97 6.72
N PRO A 292 11.17 -7.06 7.33
CA PRO A 292 11.87 -8.10 6.58
C PRO A 292 10.96 -8.87 5.62
N VAL A 293 9.68 -9.08 5.95
CA VAL A 293 8.70 -9.72 5.06
C VAL A 293 8.57 -8.92 3.76
N LEU A 294 8.34 -7.61 3.87
CA LEU A 294 8.19 -6.74 2.70
C LEU A 294 9.48 -6.61 1.90
N ALA A 295 10.63 -6.55 2.57
CA ALA A 295 11.93 -6.54 1.90
C ALA A 295 12.19 -7.84 1.11
N ALA A 296 11.84 -8.99 1.68
CA ALA A 296 11.92 -10.29 1.02
C ALA A 296 11.00 -10.36 -0.21
N MET A 297 9.74 -9.90 -0.08
CA MET A 297 8.79 -9.79 -1.20
C MET A 297 9.35 -8.93 -2.34
N GLU A 298 9.93 -7.76 -2.06
CA GLU A 298 10.52 -6.87 -3.08
C GLU A 298 11.83 -7.39 -3.69
N SER A 299 12.51 -8.32 -3.01
CA SER A 299 13.72 -8.97 -3.51
C SER A 299 13.42 -10.09 -4.51
N HIS A 300 12.20 -10.63 -4.47
CA HIS A 300 11.72 -11.65 -5.38
C HIS A 300 11.06 -11.03 -6.62
N ARG A 301 11.07 -11.74 -7.75
CA ARG A 301 10.45 -11.26 -8.99
C ARG A 301 9.56 -12.35 -9.57
N ILE A 302 8.39 -11.95 -10.06
CA ILE A 302 7.39 -12.84 -10.63
C ILE A 302 7.61 -12.93 -12.13
N HIS A 303 7.55 -14.14 -12.69
CA HIS A 303 7.62 -14.33 -14.13
C HIS A 303 6.29 -13.96 -14.81
N VAL A 304 6.40 -13.32 -15.96
CA VAL A 304 5.25 -12.81 -16.73
C VAL A 304 5.42 -13.15 -18.20
N ASP A 305 4.38 -13.70 -18.81
CA ASP A 305 4.36 -13.98 -20.25
C ASP A 305 4.21 -12.68 -21.06
N LYS A 306 5.35 -12.17 -21.52
CA LYS A 306 5.44 -10.94 -22.31
C LYS A 306 4.72 -11.04 -23.66
N GLU A 307 4.78 -12.20 -24.30
CA GLU A 307 4.21 -12.37 -25.65
C GLU A 307 2.69 -12.51 -25.56
N ALA A 308 2.17 -13.22 -24.55
CA ALA A 308 0.74 -13.24 -24.25
C ALA A 308 0.21 -11.85 -23.88
N LEU A 309 0.96 -11.04 -23.12
CA LEU A 309 0.60 -9.65 -22.83
C LEU A 309 0.49 -8.79 -24.10
N LYS A 310 1.47 -8.86 -25.01
CA LYS A 310 1.43 -8.10 -26.27
C LYS A 310 0.21 -8.50 -27.13
N LYS A 311 0.01 -9.81 -27.33
CA LYS A 311 -1.15 -10.33 -28.08
C LYS A 311 -2.47 -9.85 -27.47
N THR A 312 -2.57 -9.87 -26.14
CA THR A 312 -3.75 -9.37 -25.41
C THR A 312 -3.92 -7.87 -25.57
N SER A 313 -2.83 -7.08 -25.54
CA SER A 313 -2.88 -5.64 -25.80
C SER A 313 -3.45 -5.35 -27.18
N ASP A 314 -3.00 -6.05 -28.22
CA ASP A 314 -3.44 -5.85 -29.60
C ASP A 314 -4.91 -6.24 -29.80
N LEU A 315 -5.31 -7.35 -29.18
CA LEU A 315 -6.70 -7.81 -29.16
C LEU A 315 -7.63 -6.77 -28.52
N LEU A 316 -7.29 -6.30 -27.32
CA LEU A 316 -8.09 -5.30 -26.60
C LEU A 316 -8.07 -3.95 -27.33
N GLY A 317 -6.94 -3.57 -27.94
CA GLY A 317 -6.83 -2.37 -28.76
C GLY A 317 -7.74 -2.40 -29.98
N THR A 318 -7.86 -3.55 -30.63
CA THR A 318 -8.80 -3.75 -31.75
C THR A 318 -10.25 -3.61 -31.28
N LYS A 319 -10.62 -4.28 -30.18
CA LYS A 319 -11.96 -4.19 -29.59
C LYS A 319 -12.30 -2.76 -29.14
N MET A 320 -11.34 -2.03 -28.59
CA MET A 320 -11.53 -0.62 -28.22
C MET A 320 -11.86 0.27 -29.43
N LYS A 321 -11.12 0.12 -30.55
CA LYS A 321 -11.40 0.88 -31.78
C LYS A 321 -12.80 0.58 -32.33
N GLN A 322 -13.23 -0.68 -32.23
CA GLN A 322 -14.59 -1.08 -32.60
C GLN A 322 -15.64 -0.37 -31.72
N LEU A 323 -15.49 -0.45 -30.39
CA LEU A 323 -16.42 0.18 -29.44
C LEU A 323 -16.44 1.71 -29.57
N GLU A 324 -15.32 2.34 -29.89
CA GLU A 324 -15.25 3.77 -30.18
C GLU A 324 -16.09 4.13 -31.41
N LYS A 325 -15.97 3.36 -32.50
CA LYS A 325 -16.80 3.56 -33.70
C LYS A 325 -18.28 3.36 -33.41
N GLU A 326 -18.64 2.31 -32.66
CA GLU A 326 -20.01 2.04 -32.24
C GLU A 326 -20.55 3.18 -31.34
N ALA A 327 -19.73 3.73 -30.44
CA ALA A 327 -20.09 4.86 -29.61
C ALA A 327 -20.34 6.14 -30.43
N HIS A 328 -19.51 6.44 -31.44
CA HIS A 328 -19.72 7.59 -32.33
C HIS A 328 -21.00 7.43 -33.17
N GLN A 329 -21.27 6.23 -33.68
CA GLN A 329 -22.50 5.92 -34.40
C GLN A 329 -23.73 6.07 -33.52
N ALA A 330 -23.71 5.48 -32.31
CA ALA A 330 -24.81 5.59 -31.36
C ALA A 330 -25.03 7.05 -30.89
N ALA A 331 -23.97 7.83 -30.73
CA ALA A 331 -24.06 9.24 -30.34
C ALA A 331 -24.51 10.18 -31.48
N GLY A 332 -24.43 9.73 -32.74
CA GLY A 332 -24.65 10.56 -33.93
C GLY A 332 -23.59 11.66 -34.14
N GLN A 333 -22.48 11.62 -33.40
CA GLN A 333 -21.39 12.60 -33.48
C GLN A 333 -20.07 12.00 -32.98
N ILE A 334 -18.96 12.57 -33.43
CA ILE A 334 -17.62 12.21 -32.96
C ILE A 334 -17.34 12.97 -31.67
N PHE A 335 -16.84 12.24 -30.66
CA PHE A 335 -16.36 12.81 -29.40
C PHE A 335 -15.25 11.92 -28.83
N LEU A 336 -14.46 12.47 -27.91
CA LEU A 336 -13.42 11.72 -27.22
C LEU A 336 -14.06 10.81 -26.16
N VAL A 337 -14.12 9.51 -26.44
CA VAL A 337 -14.78 8.49 -25.59
C VAL A 337 -14.17 8.41 -24.19
N THR A 338 -12.87 8.68 -24.06
CA THR A 338 -12.17 8.73 -22.76
C THR A 338 -12.50 9.99 -21.95
N SER A 339 -13.09 11.03 -22.56
CA SER A 339 -13.44 12.27 -21.88
C SER A 339 -14.81 12.18 -21.22
N SER A 340 -14.80 12.09 -19.88
CA SER A 340 -16.03 12.10 -19.08
C SER A 340 -16.84 13.40 -19.24
N THR A 341 -16.17 14.51 -19.56
CA THR A 341 -16.83 15.81 -19.80
C THR A 341 -17.57 15.81 -21.13
N GLN A 342 -16.94 15.37 -22.22
CA GLN A 342 -17.60 15.33 -23.53
C GLN A 342 -18.74 14.31 -23.53
N LEU A 343 -18.51 13.12 -22.95
CA LEU A 343 -19.55 12.11 -22.78
C LEU A 343 -20.77 12.66 -22.01
N ARG A 344 -20.53 13.45 -20.95
CA ARG A 344 -21.62 14.08 -20.18
C ARG A 344 -22.47 15.00 -21.06
N THR A 345 -21.83 15.85 -21.85
CA THR A 345 -22.52 16.73 -22.81
C THR A 345 -23.32 15.92 -23.83
N VAL A 346 -22.76 14.82 -24.37
CA VAL A 346 -23.50 13.93 -25.28
C VAL A 346 -24.74 13.34 -24.61
N LEU A 347 -24.59 12.73 -23.43
CA LEU A 347 -25.68 12.03 -22.75
C LEU A 347 -26.81 12.96 -22.30
N PHE A 348 -26.46 14.14 -21.77
CA PHE A 348 -27.42 14.98 -21.06
C PHE A 348 -27.83 16.25 -21.81
N GLU A 349 -26.96 16.85 -22.61
CA GLU A 349 -27.33 18.06 -23.37
C GLU A 349 -27.86 17.72 -24.76
N LYS A 350 -27.25 16.74 -25.43
CA LYS A 350 -27.63 16.33 -26.80
C LYS A 350 -28.73 15.27 -26.80
N LEU A 351 -28.47 14.10 -26.19
CA LEU A 351 -29.42 12.99 -26.15
C LEU A 351 -30.51 13.18 -25.09
N ARG A 352 -30.30 14.10 -24.14
CA ARG A 352 -31.23 14.45 -23.06
C ARG A 352 -31.79 13.23 -22.31
N LEU A 353 -30.96 12.21 -22.08
CA LEU A 353 -31.42 10.95 -21.49
C LEU A 353 -31.95 11.11 -20.06
N HIS A 354 -31.51 12.15 -19.35
CA HIS A 354 -32.02 12.48 -18.02
C HIS A 354 -33.49 12.93 -18.01
N GLU A 355 -33.99 13.52 -19.10
CA GLU A 355 -35.41 13.93 -19.23
C GLU A 355 -36.30 12.71 -19.47
N ARG A 356 -35.75 11.67 -20.09
CA ARG A 356 -36.43 10.40 -20.43
C ARG A 356 -36.35 9.36 -19.32
N CYS A 357 -35.55 9.61 -18.29
CA CYS A 357 -35.38 8.68 -17.18
C CYS A 357 -36.49 8.94 -16.14
N GLU A 358 -37.34 7.94 -15.90
CA GLU A 358 -38.40 8.02 -14.88
C GLU A 358 -37.83 8.24 -13.47
N ASN A 359 -36.61 7.76 -13.23
CA ASN A 359 -35.86 7.99 -12.00
C ASN A 359 -35.36 9.45 -11.90
N LYS A 360 -36.15 10.31 -11.24
CA LYS A 360 -35.90 11.76 -11.06
C LYS A 360 -34.61 12.15 -10.32
N LYS A 361 -33.78 11.21 -9.87
CA LYS A 361 -32.54 11.46 -9.12
C LYS A 361 -31.34 10.68 -9.69
N LEU A 362 -30.94 11.01 -10.91
CA LEU A 362 -29.66 10.56 -11.43
C LEU A 362 -28.50 11.03 -10.51
N PRO A 363 -27.47 10.18 -10.28
CA PRO A 363 -26.33 10.54 -9.45
C PRO A 363 -25.62 11.80 -9.96
N LYS A 364 -25.22 12.69 -9.06
CA LYS A 364 -24.46 13.90 -9.37
C LYS A 364 -23.04 13.83 -8.83
N THR A 365 -22.13 14.56 -9.48
CA THR A 365 -20.75 14.71 -9.03
C THR A 365 -20.67 15.53 -7.75
N ILE A 366 -19.89 15.06 -6.78
CA ILE A 366 -19.79 15.69 -5.44
C ILE A 366 -19.36 17.16 -5.54
N ASN A 367 -18.33 17.45 -6.35
CA ASN A 367 -17.71 18.78 -6.38
C ASN A 367 -18.48 19.81 -7.20
N LYS A 368 -19.08 19.41 -8.33
CA LYS A 368 -19.71 20.34 -9.29
C LYS A 368 -21.22 20.21 -9.38
N GLN A 369 -21.81 19.23 -8.68
CA GLN A 369 -23.24 18.92 -8.71
C GLN A 369 -23.80 18.71 -10.13
N GLN A 370 -22.93 18.34 -11.07
CA GLN A 370 -23.28 18.00 -12.46
C GLN A 370 -23.67 16.53 -12.56
N GLN A 371 -24.52 16.17 -13.52
CA GLN A 371 -24.90 14.78 -13.78
C GLN A 371 -23.67 13.88 -13.95
N SER A 372 -23.63 12.78 -13.21
CA SER A 372 -22.51 11.86 -13.19
C SER A 372 -22.50 10.99 -14.45
N THR A 373 -21.31 10.63 -14.91
CA THR A 373 -21.12 9.57 -15.90
C THR A 373 -20.53 8.32 -15.23
N SER A 374 -20.74 8.14 -13.92
CA SER A 374 -20.32 6.94 -13.18
C SER A 374 -21.03 5.70 -13.67
N GLU A 375 -20.48 4.52 -13.39
CA GLU A 375 -21.10 3.23 -13.70
C GLU A 375 -22.56 3.15 -13.25
N ALA A 376 -22.85 3.49 -11.98
CA ALA A 376 -24.21 3.54 -11.46
C ALA A 376 -25.15 4.47 -12.26
N ALA A 377 -24.64 5.58 -12.82
CA ALA A 377 -25.45 6.47 -13.63
C ALA A 377 -25.67 5.89 -15.04
N LEU A 378 -24.67 5.24 -15.63
CA LEU A 378 -24.77 4.63 -16.96
C LEU A 378 -25.67 3.39 -16.96
N LEU A 379 -25.65 2.57 -15.90
CA LEU A 379 -26.53 1.42 -15.74
C LEU A 379 -28.00 1.82 -15.74
N LEU A 380 -28.36 2.94 -15.08
CA LEU A 380 -29.72 3.48 -15.09
C LEU A 380 -30.18 4.00 -16.47
N LEU A 381 -29.24 4.25 -17.39
CA LEU A 381 -29.51 4.81 -18.71
C LEU A 381 -29.42 3.78 -19.84
N GLN A 382 -28.94 2.56 -19.56
CA GLN A 382 -28.60 1.57 -20.58
C GLN A 382 -29.82 1.06 -21.37
N ASP A 383 -31.00 1.06 -20.75
CA ASP A 383 -32.25 0.64 -21.40
C ASP A 383 -32.88 1.78 -22.24
N LEU A 384 -32.49 3.02 -21.98
CA LEU A 384 -33.01 4.20 -22.69
C LEU A 384 -32.28 4.46 -24.02
N HIS A 385 -31.03 4.03 -24.12
CA HIS A 385 -30.15 4.29 -25.26
C HIS A 385 -28.97 3.30 -25.30
N PRO A 386 -28.49 2.88 -26.50
CA PRO A 386 -27.37 1.94 -26.60
C PRO A 386 -26.01 2.49 -26.11
N LEU A 387 -25.79 3.81 -26.23
CA LEU A 387 -24.52 4.46 -25.88
C LEU A 387 -24.01 4.14 -24.46
N PRO A 388 -24.79 4.28 -23.36
CA PRO A 388 -24.35 3.88 -22.02
C PRO A 388 -23.75 2.48 -21.92
N LYS A 389 -24.37 1.46 -22.55
CA LYS A 389 -23.86 0.08 -22.54
C LYS A 389 -22.52 -0.03 -23.25
N ILE A 390 -22.38 0.60 -24.43
CA ILE A 390 -21.13 0.64 -25.19
C ILE A 390 -20.01 1.31 -24.38
N ILE A 391 -20.32 2.39 -23.65
CA ILE A 391 -19.36 3.11 -22.81
C ILE A 391 -18.92 2.28 -21.62
N LEU A 392 -19.83 1.54 -20.97
CA LEU A 392 -19.50 0.63 -19.89
C LEU A 392 -18.51 -0.43 -20.36
N GLU A 393 -18.79 -1.07 -21.50
CA GLU A 393 -17.90 -2.06 -22.11
C GLU A 393 -16.56 -1.43 -22.50
N TYR A 394 -16.55 -0.26 -23.15
CA TYR A 394 -15.32 0.45 -23.53
C TYR A 394 -14.45 0.74 -22.31
N ARG A 395 -15.04 1.23 -21.22
CA ARG A 395 -14.30 1.54 -19.98
C ARG A 395 -13.73 0.29 -19.33
N GLN A 396 -14.46 -0.82 -19.36
CA GLN A 396 -13.98 -2.11 -18.85
C GLN A 396 -12.77 -2.59 -19.68
N VAL A 397 -12.92 -2.68 -20.99
CA VAL A 397 -11.84 -3.10 -21.93
C VAL A 397 -10.63 -2.17 -21.81
N HIS A 398 -10.85 -0.85 -21.83
CA HIS A 398 -9.79 0.15 -21.69
C HIS A 398 -9.05 0.02 -20.35
N LYS A 399 -9.77 -0.21 -19.25
CA LYS A 399 -9.14 -0.37 -17.93
C LYS A 399 -8.26 -1.62 -17.90
N ILE A 400 -8.75 -2.74 -18.43
CA ILE A 400 -7.97 -3.97 -18.55
C ILE A 400 -6.70 -3.73 -19.38
N LYS A 401 -6.84 -3.18 -20.58
CA LYS A 401 -5.70 -2.92 -21.48
C LYS A 401 -4.71 -1.95 -20.85
N SER A 402 -5.14 -0.73 -20.54
CA SER A 402 -4.27 0.36 -20.12
C SER A 402 -3.58 0.07 -18.78
N THR A 403 -4.32 -0.43 -17.78
CA THR A 403 -3.76 -0.62 -16.44
C THR A 403 -3.13 -2.00 -16.25
N PHE A 404 -3.80 -3.06 -16.69
CA PHE A 404 -3.43 -4.43 -16.34
C PHE A 404 -2.73 -5.20 -17.46
N VAL A 405 -2.55 -4.59 -18.64
CA VAL A 405 -1.76 -5.18 -19.72
C VAL A 405 -0.60 -4.24 -20.06
N ASP A 406 -0.88 -3.07 -20.63
CA ASP A 406 0.13 -2.08 -21.03
C ASP A 406 0.90 -1.54 -19.82
N GLY A 407 0.18 -1.25 -18.72
CA GLY A 407 0.79 -0.80 -17.47
C GLY A 407 1.70 -1.85 -16.82
N ILE A 408 1.42 -3.14 -17.04
CA ILE A 408 2.31 -4.21 -16.59
C ILE A 408 3.53 -4.29 -17.51
N LEU A 409 3.32 -4.25 -18.82
CA LEU A 409 4.40 -4.23 -19.82
C LEU A 409 5.39 -3.10 -19.56
N SER A 410 4.93 -1.90 -19.17
CA SER A 410 5.80 -0.75 -18.85
C SER A 410 6.59 -0.91 -17.55
N CYS A 411 6.15 -1.76 -16.63
CA CYS A 411 6.88 -2.08 -15.40
C CYS A 411 8.00 -3.12 -15.63
N MET A 412 8.11 -3.71 -16.82
CA MET A 412 9.12 -4.72 -17.15
C MET A 412 10.45 -4.06 -17.51
N MET A 413 11.34 -3.87 -16.53
CA MET A 413 12.56 -3.07 -16.73
C MET A 413 13.61 -3.69 -17.66
N CYS A 414 13.89 -5.01 -17.58
CA CYS A 414 14.92 -5.62 -18.46
C CYS A 414 14.69 -7.10 -18.83
N LYS A 415 13.62 -7.77 -18.37
CA LYS A 415 13.36 -9.21 -18.60
C LYS A 415 11.85 -9.50 -18.45
N ASN A 416 11.45 -10.76 -18.62
CA ASN A 416 10.09 -11.26 -18.39
C ASN A 416 9.72 -11.35 -16.89
N TYR A 417 10.14 -10.37 -16.09
CA TYR A 417 10.01 -10.40 -14.64
C TYR A 417 9.62 -9.04 -14.10
N ILE A 418 8.77 -9.02 -13.06
CA ILE A 418 8.37 -7.80 -12.37
C ILE A 418 8.35 -8.00 -10.85
N SER A 419 8.42 -6.90 -10.11
CA SER A 419 8.23 -6.86 -8.67
C SER A 419 7.52 -5.57 -8.30
N SER A 420 6.49 -5.66 -7.47
CA SER A 420 5.87 -4.47 -6.88
C SER A 420 6.76 -3.87 -5.81
N THR A 421 6.59 -2.57 -5.57
CA THR A 421 7.04 -1.89 -4.36
C THR A 421 5.88 -1.86 -3.36
N TRP A 422 6.13 -2.30 -2.13
CA TRP A 422 5.18 -2.39 -1.03
C TRP A 422 5.40 -1.26 -0.02
N HIS A 423 4.33 -0.60 0.38
CA HIS A 423 4.34 0.46 1.38
C HIS A 423 3.50 0.05 2.58
N GLN A 424 4.14 0.04 3.75
CA GLN A 424 3.50 -0.31 5.02
C GLN A 424 2.83 0.89 5.70
N THR A 425 3.29 2.11 5.37
CA THR A 425 2.91 3.37 6.02
C THR A 425 1.95 4.24 5.20
N SER A 426 1.27 3.66 4.20
CA SER A 426 0.44 4.45 3.26
C SER A 426 -1.04 4.51 3.62
N ALA A 427 -1.60 3.45 4.21
CA ALA A 427 -3.03 3.35 4.48
C ALA A 427 -3.35 3.65 5.95
N VAL A 428 -4.35 4.50 6.20
CA VAL A 428 -4.83 4.80 7.56
C VAL A 428 -5.41 3.59 8.29
N THR A 429 -5.75 2.52 7.57
CA THR A 429 -6.33 1.29 8.11
C THR A 429 -5.27 0.28 8.55
N GLY A 430 -3.98 0.53 8.31
CA GLY A 430 -2.93 -0.46 8.55
C GLY A 430 -2.72 -1.47 7.43
N ARG A 431 -3.51 -1.41 6.34
CA ARG A 431 -3.27 -2.21 5.13
C ARG A 431 -1.93 -1.83 4.48
N ILE A 432 -1.24 -2.81 3.92
CA ILE A 432 -0.12 -2.53 3.01
C ILE A 432 -0.65 -2.13 1.63
N SER A 433 0.09 -1.33 0.88
CA SER A 433 -0.26 -0.93 -0.48
C SER A 433 0.85 -1.26 -1.48
N ALA A 434 0.50 -1.67 -2.70
CA ALA A 434 1.46 -1.94 -3.77
C ALA A 434 1.51 -0.83 -4.84
N LYS A 435 2.69 -0.61 -5.43
CA LYS A 435 2.92 0.25 -6.61
C LYS A 435 3.91 -0.39 -7.59
N HIS A 436 3.79 -0.02 -8.86
CA HIS A 436 4.69 -0.40 -9.97
C HIS A 436 4.99 -1.92 -10.11
N PRO A 437 3.99 -2.77 -10.38
CA PRO A 437 2.56 -2.47 -10.54
C PRO A 437 1.77 -2.59 -9.23
N ASN A 438 0.49 -2.21 -9.22
CA ASN A 438 -0.39 -2.44 -8.08
C ASN A 438 -1.10 -3.79 -8.20
N PHE A 439 -0.51 -4.86 -7.65
CA PHE A 439 -1.09 -6.20 -7.69
C PHE A 439 -2.44 -6.32 -6.97
N GLN A 440 -2.68 -5.50 -5.94
CA GLN A 440 -3.93 -5.53 -5.17
C GLN A 440 -5.13 -5.10 -6.01
N ALA A 441 -4.91 -4.36 -7.10
CA ALA A 441 -5.97 -3.91 -8.00
C ALA A 441 -6.25 -4.89 -9.15
N LEU A 442 -5.53 -6.00 -9.27
CA LEU A 442 -5.73 -6.95 -10.36
C LEU A 442 -7.12 -7.61 -10.26
N PRO A 443 -7.92 -7.56 -11.34
CA PRO A 443 -9.27 -8.09 -11.33
C PRO A 443 -9.24 -9.60 -11.10
N ARG A 444 -10.14 -10.09 -10.22
CA ARG A 444 -10.32 -11.52 -9.95
C ARG A 444 -11.15 -12.20 -11.04
N GLN A 445 -12.14 -11.50 -11.60
CA GLN A 445 -12.98 -12.05 -12.66
C GLN A 445 -12.36 -11.77 -14.04
N PRO A 446 -12.42 -12.75 -14.96
CA PRO A 446 -11.99 -12.54 -16.33
C PRO A 446 -12.99 -11.63 -17.08
N LEU A 447 -12.48 -10.94 -18.09
CA LEU A 447 -13.28 -10.17 -19.04
C LEU A 447 -13.63 -11.06 -20.23
N GLN A 448 -14.91 -11.16 -20.59
CA GLN A 448 -15.33 -11.77 -21.85
C GLN A 448 -15.51 -10.67 -22.90
N ILE A 449 -14.93 -10.87 -24.08
CA ILE A 449 -15.11 -9.98 -25.23
C ILE A 449 -15.55 -10.78 -26.44
N THR A 450 -16.49 -10.21 -27.19
CA THR A 450 -16.92 -10.76 -28.47
C THR A 450 -16.02 -10.24 -29.59
N LYS A 451 -15.44 -11.16 -30.38
CA LYS A 451 -14.62 -10.86 -31.54
C LYS A 451 -15.46 -10.99 -32.80
N LYS A 452 -15.73 -9.86 -33.47
CA LYS A 452 -16.41 -9.86 -34.77
C LYS A 452 -15.46 -10.42 -35.83
N GLN A 453 -15.82 -11.56 -36.43
CA GLN A 453 -15.13 -12.09 -37.60
C GLN A 453 -15.77 -11.48 -38.86
N TYR A 454 -14.96 -10.94 -39.78
CA TYR A 454 -15.44 -10.29 -41.01
C TYR A 454 -15.82 -11.28 -42.13
N VAL A 455 -15.90 -12.57 -41.84
CA VAL A 455 -16.24 -13.62 -42.81
C VAL A 455 -17.72 -13.96 -42.67
N GLN A 456 -18.50 -13.79 -43.73
CA GLN A 456 -19.93 -14.15 -43.78
C GLN A 456 -20.11 -15.63 -43.39
N GLY A 457 -20.92 -15.90 -42.35
CA GLY A 457 -21.32 -17.25 -41.94
C GLY A 457 -20.52 -17.89 -40.79
N LYS A 458 -19.53 -17.22 -40.19
CA LYS A 458 -18.86 -17.69 -38.97
C LYS A 458 -19.43 -17.04 -37.71
N GLU A 459 -19.71 -17.84 -36.70
CA GLU A 459 -20.24 -17.40 -35.39
C GLU A 459 -19.30 -16.42 -34.69
N GLU A 460 -19.88 -15.56 -33.85
CA GLU A 460 -19.15 -14.64 -32.99
C GLU A 460 -18.27 -15.43 -31.99
N GLU A 461 -16.96 -15.25 -32.05
CA GLU A 461 -16.02 -15.91 -31.15
C GLU A 461 -15.94 -15.14 -29.82
N VAL A 462 -16.34 -15.77 -28.71
CA VAL A 462 -16.20 -15.20 -27.36
C VAL A 462 -14.80 -15.53 -26.83
N VAL A 463 -14.01 -14.49 -26.57
CA VAL A 463 -12.66 -14.61 -26.02
C VAL A 463 -12.66 -14.20 -24.56
N THR A 464 -12.06 -15.04 -23.71
CA THR A 464 -11.89 -14.75 -22.28
C THR A 464 -10.50 -14.20 -22.03
N VAL A 465 -10.42 -12.99 -21.47
CA VAL A 465 -9.19 -12.29 -21.12
C VAL A 465 -9.08 -12.20 -19.62
N HIS A 466 -8.09 -12.88 -19.04
CA HIS A 466 -7.80 -12.80 -17.61
C HIS A 466 -6.40 -12.21 -17.37
N PRO A 467 -6.27 -11.00 -16.81
CA PRO A 467 -4.95 -10.41 -16.57
C PRO A 467 -4.06 -11.23 -15.62
N ARG A 468 -4.65 -11.91 -14.62
CA ARG A 468 -3.90 -12.80 -13.73
C ARG A 468 -3.31 -14.00 -14.46
N ALA A 469 -3.86 -14.41 -15.61
CA ALA A 469 -3.35 -15.56 -16.36
C ALA A 469 -1.93 -15.35 -16.91
N MET A 470 -1.52 -14.09 -17.08
CA MET A 470 -0.20 -13.71 -17.62
C MET A 470 0.94 -13.93 -16.62
N PHE A 471 0.61 -14.17 -15.35
CA PHE A 471 1.56 -14.47 -14.30
C PHE A 471 1.70 -15.98 -14.17
N ILE A 472 2.94 -16.43 -14.30
CA ILE A 472 3.28 -17.85 -14.27
C ILE A 472 4.42 -18.06 -13.28
N PRO A 473 4.41 -19.17 -12.52
CA PRO A 473 5.51 -19.50 -11.63
C PRO A 473 6.72 -19.98 -12.45
N HIS A 474 7.85 -20.12 -11.78
CA HIS A 474 9.01 -20.82 -12.35
C HIS A 474 8.70 -22.29 -12.66
N GLU A 475 9.45 -22.88 -13.61
CA GLU A 475 9.35 -24.31 -13.90
C GLU A 475 9.69 -25.15 -12.66
N GLY A 476 8.90 -26.18 -12.37
CA GLY A 476 8.97 -26.96 -11.12
C GLY A 476 8.32 -26.30 -9.89
N TRP A 477 7.68 -25.13 -10.09
CA TRP A 477 6.96 -24.40 -9.05
C TRP A 477 5.49 -24.21 -9.44
N THR A 478 4.67 -23.91 -8.45
CA THR A 478 3.25 -23.64 -8.56
C THR A 478 2.89 -22.44 -7.68
N PHE A 479 1.84 -21.71 -8.05
CA PHE A 479 1.27 -20.73 -7.14
C PHE A 479 0.37 -21.42 -6.13
N LEU A 480 0.39 -20.93 -4.89
CA LEU A 480 -0.57 -21.26 -3.84
C LEU A 480 -1.18 -19.97 -3.32
N ALA A 481 -2.50 -19.86 -3.34
CA ALA A 481 -3.23 -18.73 -2.77
C ALA A 481 -4.02 -19.19 -1.55
N ALA A 482 -3.91 -18.44 -0.45
CA ALA A 482 -4.67 -18.69 0.77
C ALA A 482 -5.48 -17.44 1.15
N ASP A 483 -6.80 -17.58 1.21
CA ASP A 483 -7.75 -16.47 1.39
C ASP A 483 -8.57 -16.66 2.66
N PHE A 484 -8.62 -15.63 3.51
CA PHE A 484 -9.54 -15.66 4.64
C PHE A 484 -10.98 -15.51 4.17
N CYS A 485 -11.77 -16.57 4.31
CA CYS A 485 -13.16 -16.58 3.88
C CYS A 485 -14.00 -15.59 4.69
N GLN A 486 -14.40 -14.48 4.06
CA GLN A 486 -15.30 -13.47 4.63
C GLN A 486 -14.80 -12.88 5.96
N VAL A 487 -13.48 -12.62 6.07
CA VAL A 487 -12.84 -12.19 7.33
C VAL A 487 -13.50 -10.97 7.97
N GLU A 488 -13.89 -9.98 7.17
CA GLU A 488 -14.50 -8.74 7.68
C GLU A 488 -15.89 -9.00 8.30
N LEU A 489 -16.66 -9.94 7.74
CA LEU A 489 -17.97 -10.31 8.28
C LEU A 489 -17.83 -11.19 9.54
N ARG A 490 -16.83 -12.07 9.58
CA ARG A 490 -16.46 -12.82 10.80
C ARG A 490 -16.04 -11.88 11.93
N LEU A 491 -15.23 -10.87 11.61
CA LEU A 491 -14.83 -9.84 12.56
C LEU A 491 -16.02 -9.02 13.03
N LEU A 492 -16.95 -8.67 12.14
CA LEU A 492 -18.19 -8.02 12.55
C LEU A 492 -18.96 -8.89 13.54
N ALA A 493 -19.15 -10.19 13.25
CA ALA A 493 -19.82 -11.12 14.15
C ALA A 493 -19.15 -11.22 15.53
N HIS A 494 -17.81 -11.24 15.56
CA HIS A 494 -17.06 -11.22 16.81
C HIS A 494 -17.25 -9.91 17.60
N LEU A 495 -17.14 -8.77 16.92
CA LEU A 495 -17.20 -7.44 17.53
C LEU A 495 -18.62 -7.08 18.01
N SER A 496 -19.65 -7.44 17.23
CA SER A 496 -21.05 -7.26 17.61
C SER A 496 -21.49 -8.29 18.64
N SER A 497 -20.91 -9.50 18.60
CA SER A 497 -21.41 -10.66 19.35
C SER A 497 -22.87 -10.99 19.05
N ASP A 498 -23.30 -10.69 17.82
CA ASP A 498 -24.66 -10.94 17.37
C ASP A 498 -24.95 -12.45 17.31
N PRO A 499 -25.95 -12.96 18.05
CA PRO A 499 -26.20 -14.40 18.17
C PRO A 499 -26.43 -15.09 16.83
N GLU A 500 -27.10 -14.43 15.90
CA GLU A 500 -27.45 -15.01 14.61
C GLU A 500 -26.22 -15.09 13.69
N LEU A 501 -25.42 -14.02 13.63
CA LEU A 501 -24.14 -14.06 12.90
C LEU A 501 -23.17 -15.09 13.50
N LEU A 502 -23.10 -15.20 14.82
CA LEU A 502 -22.27 -16.21 15.48
C LEU A 502 -22.72 -17.62 15.08
N ARG A 503 -24.04 -17.90 15.13
CA ARG A 503 -24.63 -19.18 14.74
C ARG A 503 -24.30 -19.55 13.30
N ILE A 504 -24.42 -18.60 12.37
CA ILE A 504 -24.09 -18.76 10.95
C ILE A 504 -22.63 -19.20 10.79
N PHE A 505 -21.69 -18.53 11.46
CA PHE A 505 -20.26 -18.84 11.30
C PHE A 505 -19.77 -20.09 12.05
N THR A 506 -20.53 -20.55 13.04
CA THR A 506 -20.27 -21.85 13.70
C THR A 506 -20.85 -23.04 12.92
N SER A 507 -21.68 -22.79 11.90
CA SER A 507 -22.28 -23.84 11.07
C SER A 507 -21.30 -24.25 9.95
N PRO A 508 -20.83 -25.52 9.89
CA PRO A 508 -19.69 -25.91 9.04
C PRO A 508 -19.99 -26.02 7.53
N GLN A 509 -21.26 -26.14 7.14
CA GLN A 509 -21.68 -26.51 5.77
C GLN A 509 -22.32 -25.36 4.97
N ALA A 510 -22.61 -24.21 5.59
CA ALA A 510 -23.51 -23.24 5.00
C ALA A 510 -22.80 -22.09 4.29
N ASP A 511 -23.27 -21.71 3.10
CA ASP A 511 -22.85 -20.48 2.45
C ASP A 511 -23.48 -19.29 3.20
N VAL A 512 -22.62 -18.50 3.82
CA VAL A 512 -23.03 -17.38 4.67
C VAL A 512 -23.96 -16.42 3.93
N PHE A 513 -23.67 -16.08 2.67
CA PHE A 513 -24.51 -15.13 1.94
C PHE A 513 -25.82 -15.74 1.49
N THR A 514 -25.85 -17.05 1.18
CA THR A 514 -27.08 -17.79 0.92
C THR A 514 -27.97 -17.83 2.15
N MET A 515 -27.43 -18.16 3.33
CA MET A 515 -28.18 -18.13 4.59
C MET A 515 -28.73 -16.73 4.89
N LEU A 516 -27.88 -15.71 4.77
CA LEU A 516 -28.27 -14.32 4.99
C LEU A 516 -29.39 -13.90 4.02
N ALA A 517 -29.29 -14.31 2.75
CA ALA A 517 -30.31 -14.04 1.73
C ALA A 517 -31.64 -14.76 2.04
N SER A 518 -31.58 -16.04 2.41
CA SER A 518 -32.73 -16.85 2.81
C SER A 518 -33.47 -16.21 3.99
N GLN A 519 -32.75 -15.88 5.06
CA GLN A 519 -33.33 -15.26 6.25
C GLN A 519 -33.92 -13.88 5.98
N TRP A 520 -33.22 -13.07 5.19
CA TRP A 520 -33.68 -11.74 4.81
C TRP A 520 -34.93 -11.79 3.93
N LYS A 521 -35.00 -12.72 2.97
CA LYS A 521 -36.17 -12.90 2.10
C LYS A 521 -37.31 -13.70 2.73
N GLY A 522 -37.06 -14.42 3.82
CA GLY A 522 -38.01 -15.35 4.41
C GLY A 522 -38.31 -16.56 3.51
N VAL A 523 -37.34 -16.97 2.69
CA VAL A 523 -37.43 -18.12 1.77
C VAL A 523 -36.46 -19.22 2.22
N ARG A 524 -36.61 -20.45 1.72
CA ARG A 524 -35.67 -21.52 2.06
C ARG A 524 -34.32 -21.33 1.36
N GLU A 525 -33.23 -21.89 1.90
CA GLU A 525 -31.89 -21.76 1.30
C GLU A 525 -31.80 -22.32 -0.13
N ASP A 526 -32.56 -23.38 -0.43
CA ASP A 526 -32.67 -23.99 -1.76
C ASP A 526 -33.42 -23.12 -2.77
N GLU A 527 -34.17 -22.11 -2.32
CA GLU A 527 -34.91 -21.15 -3.15
C GLU A 527 -34.11 -19.86 -3.40
N VAL A 528 -32.93 -19.71 -2.76
CA VAL A 528 -32.07 -18.54 -2.94
C VAL A 528 -31.36 -18.60 -4.28
N THR A 529 -31.61 -17.60 -5.11
CA THR A 529 -30.92 -17.48 -6.41
C THR A 529 -29.49 -16.95 -6.25
N SER A 530 -28.63 -17.16 -7.25
CA SER A 530 -27.29 -16.57 -7.29
C SER A 530 -27.30 -15.04 -7.23
N GLU A 531 -28.34 -14.42 -7.81
CA GLU A 531 -28.55 -12.97 -7.75
C GLU A 531 -28.88 -12.51 -6.33
N ASP A 532 -29.70 -13.26 -5.61
CA ASP A 532 -30.05 -12.97 -4.22
C ASP A 532 -28.85 -13.06 -3.30
N ARG A 533 -28.01 -14.08 -3.50
CA ARG A 533 -26.75 -14.24 -2.78
C ARG A 533 -25.82 -13.04 -3.01
N GLU A 534 -25.69 -12.58 -4.26
CA GLU A 534 -24.87 -11.42 -4.60
C GLU A 534 -25.46 -10.11 -4.03
N HIS A 535 -26.78 -9.95 -4.05
CA HIS A 535 -27.47 -8.83 -3.38
C HIS A 535 -27.23 -8.83 -1.87
N ALA A 536 -27.40 -9.97 -1.20
CA ALA A 536 -27.12 -10.09 0.23
C ALA A 536 -25.68 -9.71 0.56
N LYS A 537 -24.71 -10.21 -0.23
CA LYS A 537 -23.30 -9.82 -0.09
C LYS A 537 -23.10 -8.30 -0.20
N ARG A 538 -23.68 -7.68 -1.22
CA ARG A 538 -23.58 -6.22 -1.43
C ARG A 538 -24.24 -5.43 -0.30
N ILE A 539 -25.39 -5.87 0.19
CA ILE A 539 -26.10 -5.27 1.33
C ILE A 539 -25.20 -5.34 2.57
N VAL A 540 -24.74 -6.54 2.93
CA VAL A 540 -23.91 -6.77 4.12
C VAL A 540 -22.74 -5.80 4.11
N TYR A 541 -21.90 -5.81 3.08
CA TYR A 541 -20.74 -4.92 3.03
C TYR A 541 -21.14 -3.44 3.00
N SER A 542 -22.24 -3.07 2.35
CA SER A 542 -22.69 -1.68 2.36
C SER A 542 -23.15 -1.24 3.75
N VAL A 543 -23.87 -2.09 4.49
CA VAL A 543 -24.37 -1.81 5.84
C VAL A 543 -23.23 -1.83 6.86
N VAL A 544 -22.35 -2.84 6.82
CA VAL A 544 -21.13 -2.91 7.64
C VAL A 544 -20.31 -1.63 7.48
N TYR A 545 -20.21 -1.11 6.25
CA TYR A 545 -19.40 0.06 5.94
C TYR A 545 -20.11 1.42 6.03
N GLY A 546 -21.31 1.44 6.62
CA GLY A 546 -22.08 2.66 6.84
C GLY A 546 -22.38 3.43 5.55
N ALA A 547 -22.51 2.73 4.42
CA ALA A 547 -22.91 3.34 3.16
C ALA A 547 -24.26 4.03 3.35
N GLY A 548 -24.36 5.29 2.91
CA GLY A 548 -25.65 6.00 2.89
C GLY A 548 -26.66 5.29 2.00
N ARG A 549 -27.94 5.50 2.27
CA ARG A 549 -29.07 4.90 1.54
C ARG A 549 -28.98 5.12 0.03
N GLU A 550 -28.49 6.30 -0.37
CA GLU A 550 -28.28 6.67 -1.78
C GLU A 550 -27.21 5.79 -2.44
N ARG A 551 -26.13 5.48 -1.71
CA ARG A 551 -25.07 4.62 -2.22
C ARG A 551 -25.53 3.17 -2.28
N LEU A 552 -26.26 2.69 -1.28
CA LEU A 552 -26.84 1.34 -1.26
C LEU A 552 -27.82 1.14 -2.43
N SER A 553 -28.71 2.11 -2.66
CA SER A 553 -29.62 2.15 -3.81
C SER A 553 -28.87 2.02 -5.14
N GLY A 554 -27.78 2.78 -5.33
CA GLY A 554 -26.96 2.68 -6.54
C GLY A 554 -26.22 1.35 -6.69
N ILE A 555 -25.80 0.70 -5.60
CA ILE A 555 -25.12 -0.61 -5.61
C ILE A 555 -26.08 -1.75 -5.97
N LEU A 556 -27.33 -1.65 -5.50
CA LEU A 556 -28.37 -2.65 -5.70
C LEU A 556 -29.21 -2.43 -6.95
N GLY A 557 -29.13 -1.24 -7.57
CA GLY A 557 -29.99 -0.90 -8.71
C GLY A 557 -31.47 -0.75 -8.33
N VAL A 558 -31.78 -0.53 -7.05
CA VAL A 558 -33.15 -0.39 -6.52
C VAL A 558 -33.43 1.05 -6.09
N SER A 559 -34.70 1.39 -5.85
CA SER A 559 -35.07 2.71 -5.34
C SER A 559 -34.46 3.00 -3.95
N THR A 560 -34.28 4.26 -3.60
CA THR A 560 -33.75 4.65 -2.27
C THR A 560 -34.64 4.17 -1.13
N GLU A 561 -35.95 4.07 -1.34
CA GLU A 561 -36.88 3.55 -0.34
C GLU A 561 -36.72 2.04 -0.15
N GLN A 562 -36.60 1.27 -1.24
CA GLN A 562 -36.30 -0.17 -1.15
C GLN A 562 -34.94 -0.42 -0.47
N ALA A 563 -33.91 0.35 -0.82
CA ALA A 563 -32.61 0.26 -0.17
C ALA A 563 -32.69 0.55 1.34
N ARG A 564 -33.52 1.53 1.74
CA ARG A 564 -33.80 1.81 3.15
C ARG A 564 -34.47 0.63 3.83
N LEU A 565 -35.55 0.09 3.25
CA LEU A 565 -36.27 -1.05 3.82
C LEU A 565 -35.34 -2.26 4.00
N PHE A 566 -34.43 -2.49 3.05
CA PHE A 566 -33.42 -3.55 3.17
C PHE A 566 -32.41 -3.30 4.29
N GLN A 567 -31.92 -2.07 4.41
CA GLN A 567 -31.02 -1.69 5.51
C GLN A 567 -31.71 -1.81 6.88
N ASP A 568 -32.94 -1.31 7.00
CA ASP A 568 -33.71 -1.33 8.24
C ASP A 568 -34.05 -2.78 8.62
N SER A 569 -34.48 -3.61 7.66
CA SER A 569 -34.71 -5.06 7.87
C SER A 569 -33.44 -5.78 8.32
N PHE A 570 -32.30 -5.55 7.67
CA PHE A 570 -31.03 -6.16 8.07
C PHE A 570 -30.65 -5.79 9.52
N LEU A 571 -30.74 -4.51 9.89
CA LEU A 571 -30.39 -4.06 11.25
C LEU A 571 -31.41 -4.54 12.31
N GLN A 572 -32.66 -4.80 11.92
CA GLN A 572 -33.67 -5.40 12.79
C GLN A 572 -33.42 -6.88 13.05
N THR A 573 -32.93 -7.62 12.05
CA THR A 573 -32.53 -9.03 12.17
C THR A 573 -31.25 -9.14 13.02
N TYR A 574 -30.24 -8.31 12.73
CA TYR A 574 -28.93 -8.32 13.41
C TYR A 574 -28.80 -7.16 14.39
N ARG A 575 -29.60 -7.17 15.47
CA ARG A 575 -29.73 -6.03 16.40
C ARG A 575 -28.43 -5.65 17.09
N ASP A 576 -27.59 -6.64 17.40
CA ASP A 576 -26.33 -6.39 18.10
C ASP A 576 -25.28 -5.75 17.17
N VAL A 577 -25.43 -5.89 15.85
CA VAL A 577 -24.64 -5.11 14.88
C VAL A 577 -24.96 -3.63 15.01
N GLN A 578 -26.25 -3.26 15.11
CA GLN A 578 -26.64 -1.87 15.33
C GLN A 578 -26.12 -1.35 16.69
N ALA A 579 -26.22 -2.16 17.74
CA ALA A 579 -25.69 -1.80 19.06
C ALA A 579 -24.17 -1.56 19.02
N PHE A 580 -23.42 -2.41 18.32
CA PHE A 580 -21.98 -2.24 18.10
C PHE A 580 -21.64 -0.94 17.37
N ILE A 581 -22.37 -0.62 16.29
CA ILE A 581 -22.19 0.62 15.53
C ILE A 581 -22.37 1.83 16.45
N GLN A 582 -23.47 1.88 17.20
CA GLN A 582 -23.76 2.99 18.10
C GLN A 582 -22.73 3.12 19.21
N ARG A 583 -22.32 2.00 19.82
CA ARG A 583 -21.31 1.98 20.88
C ARG A 583 -19.95 2.47 20.36
N THR A 584 -19.56 2.06 19.15
CA THR A 584 -18.32 2.51 18.50
C THR A 584 -18.34 4.01 18.23
N ILE A 585 -19.46 4.53 17.71
CA ILE A 585 -19.65 5.97 17.47
C ILE A 585 -19.55 6.74 18.79
N GLN A 586 -20.31 6.34 19.81
CA GLN A 586 -20.30 6.99 21.12
C GLN A 586 -18.90 6.99 21.75
N GLN A 587 -18.20 5.86 21.68
CA GLN A 587 -16.83 5.76 22.17
C GLN A 587 -15.90 6.71 21.41
N SER A 588 -16.05 6.80 20.07
CA SER A 588 -15.24 7.68 19.23
C SER A 588 -15.44 9.16 19.53
N HIS A 589 -16.65 9.61 19.86
CA HIS A 589 -16.91 10.98 20.34
C HIS A 589 -16.20 11.26 21.67
N LYS A 590 -16.24 10.30 22.61
CA LYS A 590 -15.68 10.45 23.96
C LYS A 590 -14.16 10.54 23.95
N GLN A 591 -13.49 9.70 23.15
CA GLN A 591 -12.03 9.56 23.18
C GLN A 591 -11.31 10.24 22.00
N GLY A 592 -12.01 10.57 20.92
CA GLY A 592 -11.41 11.21 19.73
C GLY A 592 -10.69 10.25 18.77
N TYR A 593 -10.72 8.94 19.03
CA TYR A 593 -10.10 7.90 18.22
C TYR A 593 -10.89 6.59 18.30
N VAL A 594 -10.49 5.57 17.53
CA VAL A 594 -10.95 4.17 17.65
C VAL A 594 -9.76 3.21 17.57
N LEU A 595 -9.94 1.97 18.05
CA LEU A 595 -8.92 0.93 18.04
C LEU A 595 -9.36 -0.28 17.20
N SER A 596 -8.41 -0.97 16.57
CA SER A 596 -8.61 -2.35 16.08
C SER A 596 -8.50 -3.37 17.23
N ILE A 597 -8.79 -4.64 16.94
CA ILE A 597 -8.68 -5.75 17.89
C ILE A 597 -7.25 -5.92 18.46
N MET A 598 -6.21 -5.62 17.67
CA MET A 598 -4.82 -5.69 18.12
C MET A 598 -4.28 -4.36 18.64
N GLY A 599 -5.15 -3.37 18.86
CA GLY A 599 -4.81 -2.10 19.48
C GLY A 599 -4.33 -1.00 18.53
N ARG A 600 -4.44 -1.18 17.20
CA ARG A 600 -4.08 -0.13 16.23
C ARG A 600 -5.02 1.04 16.40
N ARG A 601 -4.47 2.25 16.54
CA ARG A 601 -5.26 3.46 16.72
C ARG A 601 -5.52 4.20 15.40
N ARG A 602 -6.74 4.72 15.26
CA ARG A 602 -7.09 5.74 14.26
C ARG A 602 -7.67 6.96 14.96
N ASN A 603 -6.96 8.07 14.87
CA ASN A 603 -7.44 9.37 15.34
C ASN A 603 -8.52 9.90 14.39
N LEU A 604 -9.55 10.54 14.94
CA LEU A 604 -10.69 11.08 14.21
C LEU A 604 -10.91 12.55 14.61
N PRO A 605 -10.07 13.49 14.15
CA PRO A 605 -10.15 14.89 14.58
C PRO A 605 -11.51 15.54 14.26
N ASN A 606 -12.18 15.04 13.24
CA ASN A 606 -13.47 15.53 12.76
C ASN A 606 -14.68 14.91 13.47
N ILE A 607 -14.49 14.00 14.44
CA ILE A 607 -15.60 13.30 15.10
C ILE A 607 -16.50 14.25 15.90
N ASN A 608 -15.96 15.36 16.38
CA ASN A 608 -16.71 16.39 17.11
C ASN A 608 -16.93 17.65 16.26
N SER A 609 -16.84 17.54 14.93
CA SER A 609 -17.07 18.68 14.03
C SER A 609 -18.51 19.22 14.17
N PRO A 610 -18.72 20.55 14.19
CA PRO A 610 -20.06 21.12 14.15
C PRO A 610 -20.76 20.86 12.81
N ASP A 611 -20.00 20.72 11.72
CA ASP A 611 -20.52 20.35 10.41
C ASP A 611 -21.01 18.90 10.44
N TRP A 612 -22.31 18.73 10.25
CA TRP A 612 -22.99 17.44 10.28
C TRP A 612 -22.45 16.45 9.24
N SER A 613 -22.12 16.90 8.03
CA SER A 613 -21.64 16.04 6.95
C SER A 613 -20.23 15.52 7.26
N ILE A 614 -19.35 16.41 7.74
CA ILE A 614 -17.99 16.07 8.15
C ILE A 614 -18.01 15.11 9.36
N ARG A 615 -18.88 15.38 10.33
CA ARG A 615 -19.06 14.53 11.51
C ARG A 615 -19.57 13.14 11.13
N MET A 616 -20.62 13.05 10.31
CA MET A 616 -21.16 11.77 9.84
C MET A 616 -20.11 10.96 9.05
N GLN A 617 -19.24 11.62 8.29
CA GLN A 617 -18.13 10.97 7.62
C GLN A 617 -17.12 10.39 8.64
N ALA A 618 -16.79 11.12 9.70
CA ALA A 618 -15.90 10.64 10.76
C ALA A 618 -16.51 9.44 11.52
N GLU A 619 -17.81 9.47 11.82
CA GLU A 619 -18.54 8.35 12.44
C GLU A 619 -18.47 7.09 11.57
N ARG A 620 -18.71 7.21 10.26
CA ARG A 620 -18.57 6.10 9.29
C ARG A 620 -17.12 5.58 9.25
N GLN A 621 -16.15 6.48 9.26
CA GLN A 621 -14.73 6.11 9.29
C GLN A 621 -14.36 5.34 10.55
N ALA A 622 -14.97 5.68 11.69
CA ALA A 622 -14.76 5.01 12.97
C ALA A 622 -15.15 3.52 12.87
N VAL A 623 -16.41 3.27 12.50
CA VAL A 623 -16.97 1.90 12.37
C VAL A 623 -16.17 1.08 11.35
N ASN A 624 -15.90 1.67 10.17
CA ASN A 624 -15.18 0.98 9.12
C ASN A 624 -13.76 0.59 9.54
N PHE A 625 -13.09 1.46 10.30
CA PHE A 625 -11.74 1.20 10.77
C PHE A 625 -11.67 0.04 11.75
N VAL A 626 -12.62 -0.09 12.69
CA VAL A 626 -12.58 -1.19 13.67
C VAL A 626 -12.59 -2.54 12.95
N VAL A 627 -13.41 -2.71 11.92
CA VAL A 627 -13.48 -3.95 11.13
C VAL A 627 -12.27 -4.08 10.19
N GLN A 628 -12.01 -3.10 9.32
CA GLN A 628 -10.97 -3.20 8.30
C GLN A 628 -9.55 -3.19 8.88
N GLY A 629 -9.33 -2.44 9.94
CA GLY A 629 -8.06 -2.41 10.66
C GLY A 629 -7.77 -3.74 11.34
N SER A 630 -8.79 -4.35 11.96
CA SER A 630 -8.65 -5.69 12.55
C SER A 630 -8.38 -6.77 11.50
N ALA A 631 -9.00 -6.67 10.31
CA ALA A 631 -8.71 -7.56 9.19
C ALA A 631 -7.27 -7.39 8.69
N ALA A 632 -6.80 -6.14 8.56
CA ALA A 632 -5.43 -5.85 8.16
C ALA A 632 -4.40 -6.40 9.18
N ASP A 633 -4.71 -6.29 10.46
CA ASP A 633 -3.88 -6.82 11.54
C ASP A 633 -3.79 -8.35 11.48
N LEU A 634 -4.91 -9.07 11.28
CA LEU A 634 -4.91 -10.52 11.09
C LEU A 634 -4.09 -10.94 9.86
N CYS A 635 -4.26 -10.25 8.72
CA CYS A 635 -3.49 -10.56 7.51
C CYS A 635 -1.98 -10.35 7.74
N LYS A 636 -1.58 -9.26 8.40
CA LYS A 636 -0.16 -9.03 8.74
C LYS A 636 0.37 -10.10 9.68
N MET A 637 -0.39 -10.51 10.70
CA MET A 637 0.03 -11.59 11.59
C MET A 637 0.17 -12.92 10.87
N ALA A 638 -0.70 -13.24 9.91
CA ALA A 638 -0.56 -14.42 9.05
C ALA A 638 0.74 -14.37 8.24
N MET A 639 1.01 -13.23 7.59
CA MET A 639 2.25 -13.02 6.84
C MET A 639 3.48 -13.25 7.72
N ILE A 640 3.52 -12.64 8.91
CA ILE A 640 4.66 -12.76 9.84
C ILE A 640 4.84 -14.21 10.32
N ARG A 641 3.76 -14.86 10.80
CA ARG A 641 3.85 -16.23 11.32
C ARG A 641 4.31 -17.22 10.26
N ILE A 642 3.72 -17.17 9.06
CA ILE A 642 4.10 -18.06 7.96
C ILE A 642 5.54 -17.78 7.53
N PHE A 643 5.91 -16.50 7.39
CA PHE A 643 7.26 -16.12 7.02
C PHE A 643 8.31 -16.62 8.02
N ASN A 644 8.04 -16.53 9.32
CA ASN A 644 8.94 -17.06 10.36
C ASN A 644 9.03 -18.60 10.29
N LEU A 645 7.90 -19.31 10.16
CA LEU A 645 7.88 -20.78 10.04
C LEU A 645 8.68 -21.27 8.84
N VAL A 646 8.51 -20.63 7.67
CA VAL A 646 9.28 -20.99 6.46
C VAL A 646 10.76 -20.62 6.61
N SER A 647 11.06 -19.51 7.27
CA SER A 647 12.45 -19.07 7.50
C SER A 647 13.23 -20.01 8.42
N SER A 648 12.56 -20.57 9.44
CA SER A 648 13.15 -21.53 10.37
C SER A 648 13.23 -22.95 9.82
N SER A 649 12.47 -23.29 8.78
CA SER A 649 12.53 -24.60 8.12
C SER A 649 13.70 -24.70 7.14
N SER A 650 14.43 -25.81 7.14
CA SER A 650 15.47 -26.11 6.14
C SER A 650 14.89 -26.64 4.82
N SER A 651 13.74 -27.32 4.86
CA SER A 651 13.12 -27.96 3.70
C SER A 651 12.20 -27.05 2.90
N LEU A 652 11.46 -26.15 3.56
CA LEU A 652 10.45 -25.33 2.88
C LEU A 652 11.08 -24.17 2.11
N SER A 653 10.84 -24.12 0.80
CA SER A 653 11.38 -23.09 -0.11
C SER A 653 10.36 -22.02 -0.51
N ALA A 654 9.12 -22.13 -0.03
CA ALA A 654 7.99 -21.28 -0.39
C ALA A 654 8.28 -19.78 -0.18
N ARG A 655 7.80 -18.94 -1.09
CA ARG A 655 8.01 -17.49 -1.06
C ARG A 655 6.69 -16.76 -1.11
N LEU A 656 6.50 -15.80 -0.22
CA LEU A 656 5.37 -14.87 -0.31
C LEU A 656 5.63 -13.88 -1.45
N ILE A 657 4.72 -13.86 -2.42
CA ILE A 657 4.84 -13.11 -3.67
C ILE A 657 4.03 -11.82 -3.60
N ALA A 658 2.78 -11.93 -3.17
CA ALA A 658 1.86 -10.81 -3.10
C ALA A 658 0.85 -11.02 -1.99
N GLN A 659 0.34 -9.92 -1.47
CA GLN A 659 -0.83 -9.89 -0.61
C GLN A 659 -1.91 -9.04 -1.30
N LEU A 660 -3.11 -9.58 -1.37
CA LEU A 660 -4.28 -8.96 -1.98
C LEU A 660 -5.40 -8.94 -0.96
N HIS A 661 -5.44 -7.89 -0.15
CA HIS A 661 -6.42 -7.74 0.94
C HIS A 661 -6.37 -8.91 1.95
N ASP A 662 -7.22 -9.90 1.81
CA ASP A 662 -7.34 -11.11 2.63
C ASP A 662 -6.70 -12.36 2.00
N GLU A 663 -6.22 -12.26 0.77
CA GLU A 663 -5.53 -13.32 0.03
C GLU A 663 -4.00 -13.17 0.12
N LEU A 664 -3.30 -14.24 0.46
CA LEU A 664 -1.84 -14.38 0.43
C LEU A 664 -1.45 -15.28 -0.73
N LEU A 665 -0.64 -14.78 -1.66
CA LEU A 665 -0.15 -15.51 -2.82
C LEU A 665 1.31 -15.91 -2.63
N TYR A 666 1.57 -17.20 -2.73
CA TYR A 666 2.88 -17.81 -2.60
C TYR A 666 3.30 -18.48 -3.91
N GLU A 667 4.61 -18.56 -4.13
CA GLU A 667 5.23 -19.46 -5.10
C GLU A 667 5.90 -20.58 -4.31
N VAL A 668 5.58 -21.83 -4.66
CA VAL A 668 5.94 -23.03 -3.90
C VAL A 668 6.48 -24.07 -4.87
N GLU A 669 7.53 -24.78 -4.48
CA GLU A 669 8.03 -25.91 -5.26
C GLU A 669 6.98 -27.03 -5.29
N ASP A 670 6.82 -27.69 -6.44
CA ASP A 670 5.76 -28.69 -6.64
C ASP A 670 5.82 -29.82 -5.61
N SER A 671 7.04 -30.25 -5.24
CA SER A 671 7.32 -31.28 -4.24
C SER A 671 6.84 -30.93 -2.83
N HIS A 672 6.67 -29.64 -2.52
CA HIS A 672 6.30 -29.14 -1.20
C HIS A 672 4.86 -28.61 -1.11
N LEU A 673 4.08 -28.70 -2.20
CA LEU A 673 2.77 -28.07 -2.30
C LEU A 673 1.83 -28.48 -1.16
N GLU A 674 1.62 -29.79 -0.95
CA GLU A 674 0.66 -30.30 0.04
C GLU A 674 1.08 -29.95 1.47
N GLN A 675 2.36 -30.16 1.80
CA GLN A 675 2.92 -29.83 3.11
C GLN A 675 2.76 -28.34 3.41
N PHE A 676 3.12 -27.48 2.45
CA PHE A 676 3.02 -26.04 2.62
C PHE A 676 1.57 -25.55 2.67
N ALA A 677 0.67 -26.15 1.89
CA ALA A 677 -0.75 -25.85 1.92
C ALA A 677 -1.37 -26.11 3.31
N ALA A 678 -1.04 -27.25 3.92
CA ALA A 678 -1.47 -27.58 5.27
C ALA A 678 -0.88 -26.63 6.33
N LEU A 679 0.40 -26.28 6.21
CA LEU A 679 1.06 -25.31 7.08
C LEU A 679 0.38 -23.93 7.02
N VAL A 680 0.16 -23.40 5.81
CA VAL A 680 -0.45 -22.08 5.61
C VAL A 680 -1.86 -22.05 6.16
N LYS A 681 -2.68 -23.05 5.83
CA LYS A 681 -4.06 -23.16 6.31
C LYS A 681 -4.09 -23.18 7.84
N SER A 682 -3.43 -24.15 8.47
CA SER A 682 -3.42 -24.28 9.93
C SER A 682 -2.88 -23.03 10.63
N THR A 683 -1.83 -22.41 10.08
CA THR A 683 -1.25 -21.18 10.65
C THR A 683 -2.24 -20.02 10.60
N MET A 684 -2.91 -19.81 9.47
CA MET A 684 -3.90 -18.74 9.32
C MET A 684 -5.14 -18.98 10.20
N GLU A 685 -5.66 -20.21 10.25
CA GLU A 685 -6.81 -20.56 11.08
C GLU A 685 -6.48 -20.43 12.59
N SER A 686 -5.24 -20.72 12.99
CA SER A 686 -4.78 -20.58 14.39
C SER A 686 -4.84 -19.13 14.92
N LEU A 687 -4.88 -18.13 14.04
CA LEU A 687 -4.97 -16.72 14.42
C LEU A 687 -6.32 -16.34 15.05
N GLN A 688 -7.27 -17.28 15.09
CA GLN A 688 -8.44 -17.17 15.96
C GLN A 688 -8.04 -16.87 17.42
N ARG A 689 -6.85 -17.34 17.84
CA ARG A 689 -6.29 -17.10 19.17
C ARG A 689 -4.85 -16.57 19.10
N ILE A 690 -4.64 -15.40 19.70
CA ILE A 690 -3.32 -14.77 19.84
C ILE A 690 -3.21 -14.22 21.27
N ASP A 691 -2.81 -15.09 22.21
CA ASP A 691 -2.84 -14.77 23.65
C ASP A 691 -2.02 -13.52 24.00
N HIS A 692 -0.82 -13.36 23.42
CA HIS A 692 0.03 -12.22 23.72
C HIS A 692 -0.58 -10.87 23.26
N LEU A 693 -1.41 -10.85 22.22
CA LEU A 693 -2.12 -9.64 21.77
C LEU A 693 -3.57 -9.59 22.28
N GLY A 694 -3.99 -10.52 23.15
CA GLY A 694 -5.34 -10.57 23.72
C GLY A 694 -6.43 -10.89 22.70
N VAL A 695 -6.08 -11.52 21.56
CA VAL A 695 -7.05 -11.84 20.51
C VAL A 695 -7.67 -13.21 20.78
N HIS A 696 -8.98 -13.22 21.01
CA HIS A 696 -9.79 -14.43 21.20
C HIS A 696 -11.09 -14.31 20.41
N LEU A 697 -11.07 -14.72 19.15
CA LEU A 697 -12.23 -14.58 18.27
C LEU A 697 -13.31 -15.62 18.61
N LYS A 698 -14.56 -15.14 18.64
CA LYS A 698 -15.75 -15.95 18.94
C LYS A 698 -16.20 -16.83 17.76
N VAL A 699 -15.62 -16.60 16.59
CA VAL A 699 -15.93 -17.31 15.35
C VAL A 699 -14.64 -17.92 14.78
N PRO A 700 -14.73 -19.10 14.13
CA PRO A 700 -13.58 -19.69 13.47
C PRO A 700 -13.14 -18.83 12.28
N LEU A 701 -11.83 -18.74 12.05
CA LEU A 701 -11.27 -18.16 10.82
C LEU A 701 -11.16 -19.27 9.80
N LYS A 702 -12.05 -19.32 8.79
CA LYS A 702 -11.97 -20.31 7.71
C LYS A 702 -11.01 -19.81 6.63
N VAL A 703 -10.13 -20.69 6.13
CA VAL A 703 -9.18 -20.37 5.06
C VAL A 703 -9.43 -21.27 3.86
N ALA A 704 -9.63 -20.65 2.69
CA ALA A 704 -9.68 -21.35 1.41
C ALA A 704 -8.28 -21.34 0.80
N VAL A 705 -7.82 -22.50 0.33
CA VAL A 705 -6.51 -22.64 -0.32
C VAL A 705 -6.70 -23.12 -1.74
N SER A 706 -6.07 -22.46 -2.70
CA SER A 706 -6.06 -22.85 -4.10
C SER A 706 -4.64 -22.92 -4.63
N SER A 707 -4.42 -23.68 -5.71
CA SER A 707 -3.13 -23.75 -6.39
C SER A 707 -3.27 -23.77 -7.89
N GLY A 708 -2.21 -23.40 -8.61
CA GLY A 708 -2.23 -23.44 -10.07
C GLY A 708 -0.91 -23.04 -10.73
N LYS A 709 -0.72 -23.50 -11.97
CA LYS A 709 0.42 -23.13 -12.83
C LYS A 709 0.29 -21.75 -13.47
N SER A 710 -0.78 -21.03 -13.16
CA SER A 710 -0.99 -19.64 -13.52
C SER A 710 -1.90 -19.01 -12.47
N TRP A 711 -1.68 -17.75 -12.13
CA TRP A 711 -2.52 -17.07 -11.14
C TRP A 711 -3.96 -16.86 -11.64
N GLY A 712 -4.18 -16.85 -12.95
CA GLY A 712 -5.53 -16.79 -13.53
C GLY A 712 -6.28 -18.12 -13.57
N SER A 713 -5.58 -19.23 -13.31
CA SER A 713 -6.11 -20.59 -13.46
C SER A 713 -5.75 -21.42 -12.22
N MET A 714 -6.38 -21.10 -11.09
CA MET A 714 -6.17 -21.79 -9.82
C MET A 714 -7.39 -22.65 -9.46
N SER A 715 -7.15 -23.83 -8.92
CA SER A 715 -8.19 -24.74 -8.39
C SER A 715 -8.06 -24.88 -6.88
N GLU A 716 -9.20 -24.96 -6.19
CA GLU A 716 -9.23 -25.17 -4.73
C GLU A 716 -8.60 -26.53 -4.37
N LEU A 717 -7.80 -26.53 -3.30
CA LEU A 717 -7.14 -27.71 -2.78
C LEU A 717 -7.95 -28.29 -1.61
N ASN A 718 -8.31 -29.56 -1.73
CA ASN A 718 -8.90 -30.32 -0.64
C ASN A 718 -7.78 -30.80 0.30
N ILE A 719 -7.46 -29.99 1.29
CA ILE A 719 -6.47 -30.33 2.31
C ILE A 719 -7.19 -31.12 3.42
N PRO A 720 -6.82 -32.39 3.69
CA PRO A 720 -7.39 -33.16 4.77
C PRO A 720 -7.13 -32.48 6.12
N LEU A 721 -8.13 -32.50 7.01
CA LEU A 721 -8.11 -31.82 8.32
C LEU A 721 -7.05 -32.34 9.31
N THR A 722 -6.31 -33.39 8.94
CA THR A 722 -5.39 -34.12 9.82
C THR A 722 -4.04 -34.29 9.15
N PHE A 723 -3.09 -33.41 9.46
CA PHE A 723 -1.68 -33.79 9.53
C PHE A 723 -1.21 -33.53 10.96
N PRO A 724 -0.40 -34.43 11.55
CA PRO A 724 0.07 -34.26 12.92
C PRO A 724 0.88 -32.97 13.00
N SER A 725 0.64 -32.19 14.05
CA SER A 725 1.44 -31.01 14.38
C SER A 725 2.92 -31.40 14.40
N PRO A 726 3.82 -30.65 13.72
CA PRO A 726 5.25 -30.88 13.83
C PRO A 726 5.76 -30.60 15.24
#